data_AF-A0A9D4P5Z1-F1
#
_entry.id   AF-A0A9D4P5Z1-F1
#
_cell.length_a   1.000
_cell.length_b   1.000
_cell.length_c   1.000
_cell.angle_alpha   90.00
_cell.angle_beta   90.00
_cell.angle_gamma   90.00
#
_symmetry.space_group_name_H-M   'P 1'
#
loop_
_entity.id
_entity.type
_entity.pdbx_description
1 polymer ?
#
loop_
_entity_poly.entity_id
_entity_poly.type
_entity_poly.pdbx_seq_one_letter_code
_entity_poly.pdbx_strand_id
1 'polypeptide(L)'
;MVKKLISREMKNQQQNHNKVKLVQSGKKMTSAVKIKQLKLEDITKPLELNEKIRHMEKCISRILVSNQSAQFSAKQYENYRKIIGKFSSNLVAFDPLKTLIKDYIFQDIRSRYDILFNALYLEYIHCKSHEKSMKSYSDYLAWIIESVFDTCETNDLDFFLQKLYLESPLLDDRAIEMFKNFVLHSEDFESSSTILRILVEKRPSYRQEFLTCLLQICIETENADIHQSSLAMIIEIYQNPKFNLKETAESFALECLNRLKNDTYGPNVLGAKEPMPWNDDAIKAVLAVYLKLLPLNQKLIHELPNVYVATNAHIKRVILRLIQEPIQDIDMNSMEMIKFVQNGFIDGAEILVSRVIHILTDKRKPSAKLVACVKDLYQKQKRVTDVRFLIPVLSGFTKREIIEILPQLIKLNPNVIKEVFNRMFVSHDPSYQSPISPADLMIALHNIDPSKCDLRTIIKAIHLCFEEKSLFTAEVFAIVMQMLSEQNPLPTLLMRTVIQTLGHYPRLISFVMNNILQRLILKQVWNQKKVWEGFIKCCQRTLPQSFPVLLQLPPIQLQSVFQTCPEIRPSLINYLQQMNQQQVSLIPQSLLDVILSSEYDMNTNQMINSDGGHHRSQQRQQQQQSITESITDNVDSS
;
A
#
# COMPACT_ATOMS: atom_id res chain seq x y z
N MET A 1 -61.09 -28.93 -94.42
CA MET A 1 -60.43 -28.64 -93.12
C MET A 1 -60.37 -27.14 -92.80
N VAL A 2 -60.00 -26.27 -93.74
CA VAL A 2 -59.95 -24.81 -93.57
C VAL A 2 -61.29 -24.17 -93.15
N LYS A 3 -62.44 -24.63 -93.69
CA LYS A 3 -63.79 -24.14 -93.28
C LYS A 3 -64.14 -24.39 -91.79
N LYS A 4 -63.58 -25.43 -91.15
CA LYS A 4 -63.78 -25.70 -89.71
C LYS A 4 -62.88 -24.84 -88.81
N LEU A 5 -61.74 -24.39 -89.33
CA LEU A 5 -60.86 -23.43 -88.64
C LEU A 5 -61.45 -22.02 -88.66
N ILE A 6 -61.92 -21.54 -89.82
CA ILE A 6 -62.52 -20.20 -89.96
C ILE A 6 -63.80 -20.06 -89.11
N SER A 7 -64.63 -21.11 -89.02
CA SER A 7 -65.85 -21.08 -88.20
C SER A 7 -65.57 -21.10 -86.68
N ARG A 8 -64.42 -21.65 -86.25
CA ARG A 8 -63.94 -21.56 -84.86
C ARG A 8 -63.34 -20.18 -84.55
N GLU A 9 -62.61 -19.59 -85.50
CA GLU A 9 -62.05 -18.24 -85.37
C GLU A 9 -63.13 -17.15 -85.34
N MET A 10 -64.17 -17.25 -86.17
CA MET A 10 -65.30 -16.30 -86.15
C MET A 10 -66.14 -16.41 -84.87
N LYS A 11 -66.27 -17.61 -84.28
CA LYS A 11 -66.93 -17.79 -82.96
C LYS A 11 -66.10 -17.23 -81.81
N ASN A 12 -64.76 -17.31 -81.88
CA ASN A 12 -63.87 -16.74 -80.85
C ASN A 12 -63.78 -15.21 -80.95
N GLN A 13 -63.85 -14.62 -82.15
CA GLN A 13 -63.82 -13.16 -82.31
C GLN A 13 -65.16 -12.47 -81.94
N GLN A 14 -66.30 -13.15 -82.06
CA GLN A 14 -67.60 -12.60 -81.63
C GLN A 14 -67.79 -12.56 -80.09
N GLN A 15 -66.96 -13.23 -79.29
CA GLN A 15 -67.05 -13.22 -77.83
C GLN A 15 -66.33 -12.03 -77.14
N ASN A 16 -65.57 -11.21 -77.87
CA ASN A 16 -64.70 -10.19 -77.27
C ASN A 16 -65.15 -8.73 -77.42
N HIS A 17 -66.37 -8.45 -77.91
CA HIS A 17 -66.93 -7.09 -77.88
C HIS A 17 -68.12 -6.98 -76.92
N ASN A 18 -67.85 -7.00 -75.62
CA ASN A 18 -68.78 -6.41 -74.67
C ASN A 18 -68.58 -4.88 -74.70
N LYS A 19 -69.50 -4.18 -75.35
CA LYS A 19 -69.68 -2.73 -75.23
C LYS A 19 -69.79 -2.37 -73.74
N VAL A 20 -68.79 -1.71 -73.19
CA VAL A 20 -68.87 -1.11 -71.85
C VAL A 20 -69.76 0.13 -71.97
N LYS A 21 -70.98 0.06 -71.42
CA LYS A 21 -71.81 1.26 -71.22
C LYS A 21 -71.24 2.02 -70.02
N LEU A 22 -70.76 3.25 -70.26
CA LEU A 22 -70.40 4.18 -69.19
C LEU A 22 -71.69 4.72 -68.56
N VAL A 23 -71.83 4.53 -67.24
CA VAL A 23 -72.91 5.14 -66.45
C VAL A 23 -72.36 6.43 -65.85
N GLN A 24 -73.09 7.53 -66.00
CA GLN A 24 -72.73 8.82 -65.39
C GLN A 24 -72.80 8.75 -63.86
N SER A 25 -71.88 9.44 -63.19
CA SER A 25 -71.71 9.43 -61.73
C SER A 25 -72.98 9.88 -60.99
N GLY A 26 -73.41 9.11 -59.98
CA GLY A 26 -74.48 9.51 -59.05
C GLY A 26 -75.75 8.66 -58.96
N LYS A 27 -75.89 7.56 -59.72
CA LYS A 27 -77.02 6.60 -59.56
C LYS A 27 -76.54 5.25 -59.04
N LYS A 28 -77.18 4.73 -57.98
CA LYS A 28 -76.93 3.37 -57.45
C LYS A 28 -77.47 2.32 -58.43
N MET A 29 -76.63 1.37 -58.83
CA MET A 29 -77.03 0.25 -59.68
C MET A 29 -77.87 -0.76 -58.89
N THR A 30 -79.13 -0.94 -59.28
CA THR A 30 -80.02 -2.01 -58.80
C THR A 30 -80.01 -3.17 -59.79
N SER A 31 -78.97 -4.00 -59.74
CA SER A 31 -78.96 -5.42 -60.15
C SER A 31 -77.52 -5.94 -60.19
N ALA A 32 -77.33 -7.16 -59.68
CA ALA A 32 -76.03 -7.81 -59.50
C ALA A 32 -75.35 -8.12 -60.84
N VAL A 33 -74.52 -7.19 -61.33
CA VAL A 33 -73.53 -7.47 -62.37
C VAL A 33 -72.34 -8.16 -61.70
N LYS A 34 -72.10 -9.44 -62.00
CA LYS A 34 -70.86 -10.13 -61.63
C LYS A 34 -69.68 -9.40 -62.27
N ILE A 35 -68.96 -8.63 -61.48
CA ILE A 35 -67.65 -8.09 -61.85
C ILE A 35 -66.76 -9.30 -62.15
N LYS A 36 -66.34 -9.50 -63.40
CA LYS A 36 -65.25 -10.44 -63.71
C LYS A 36 -64.02 -9.94 -62.98
N GLN A 37 -63.67 -10.57 -61.86
CA GLN A 37 -62.38 -10.36 -61.22
C GLN A 37 -61.31 -10.78 -62.22
N LEU A 38 -60.55 -9.81 -62.72
CA LEU A 38 -59.29 -10.10 -63.41
C LEU A 38 -58.38 -10.77 -62.38
N LYS A 39 -58.15 -12.08 -62.53
CA LYS A 39 -57.13 -12.80 -61.77
C LYS A 39 -55.76 -12.35 -62.27
N LEU A 40 -55.27 -11.25 -61.72
CA LEU A 40 -53.96 -10.67 -62.04
C LEU A 40 -52.81 -11.67 -61.85
N GLU A 41 -52.98 -12.66 -60.98
CA GLU A 41 -52.05 -13.77 -60.73
C GLU A 41 -51.84 -14.66 -61.96
N ASP A 42 -52.84 -14.79 -62.84
CA ASP A 42 -52.77 -15.66 -64.03
C ASP A 42 -52.04 -14.99 -65.22
N ILE A 43 -51.81 -13.67 -65.15
CA ILE A 43 -51.27 -12.85 -66.26
C ILE A 43 -49.89 -12.26 -65.90
N THR A 44 -49.54 -12.19 -64.61
CA THR A 44 -48.28 -11.59 -64.16
C THR A 44 -47.27 -12.66 -63.76
N LYS A 45 -46.04 -12.58 -64.28
CA LYS A 45 -44.90 -13.37 -63.77
C LYS A 45 -44.28 -12.62 -62.59
N PRO A 46 -43.95 -13.29 -61.47
CA PRO A 46 -43.27 -12.63 -60.37
C PRO A 46 -41.91 -12.13 -60.86
N LEU A 47 -41.63 -10.83 -60.68
CA LEU A 47 -40.33 -10.27 -61.03
C LEU A 47 -39.21 -11.00 -60.26
N GLU A 48 -38.06 -11.14 -60.92
CA GLU A 48 -36.85 -11.67 -60.28
C GLU A 48 -36.44 -10.78 -59.11
N LEU A 49 -35.85 -11.40 -58.07
CA LEU A 49 -35.50 -10.71 -56.81
C LEU A 49 -34.55 -9.53 -57.07
N ASN A 50 -33.59 -9.68 -57.98
CA ASN A 50 -32.63 -8.64 -58.33
C ASN A 50 -33.30 -7.46 -59.05
N GLU A 51 -34.27 -7.71 -59.94
CA GLU A 51 -35.02 -6.65 -60.60
C GLU A 51 -35.94 -5.91 -59.62
N LYS A 52 -36.54 -6.63 -58.66
CA LYS A 52 -37.31 -6.04 -57.57
C LYS A 52 -36.44 -5.11 -56.73
N ILE A 53 -35.25 -5.54 -56.33
CA ILE A 53 -34.30 -4.72 -55.56
C ILE A 53 -33.91 -3.47 -56.35
N ARG A 54 -33.56 -3.61 -57.64
CA ARG A 54 -33.22 -2.47 -58.51
C ARG A 54 -34.37 -1.47 -58.68
N HIS A 55 -35.62 -1.94 -58.76
CA HIS A 55 -36.78 -1.07 -58.81
C HIS A 55 -37.02 -0.36 -57.46
N MET A 56 -36.86 -1.07 -56.35
CA MET A 56 -36.92 -0.47 -55.01
C MET A 56 -35.86 0.61 -54.82
N GLU A 57 -34.62 0.36 -55.25
CA GLU A 57 -33.50 1.31 -55.19
C GLU A 57 -33.80 2.60 -55.94
N LYS A 58 -34.32 2.51 -57.18
CA LYS A 58 -34.73 3.68 -57.97
C LYS A 58 -35.88 4.45 -57.32
N CYS A 59 -36.84 3.76 -56.73
CA CYS A 59 -37.96 4.41 -56.02
C CYS A 59 -37.47 5.15 -54.77
N ILE A 60 -36.63 4.50 -53.95
CA ILE A 60 -36.07 5.11 -52.75
C ILE A 60 -35.19 6.30 -53.13
N SER A 61 -34.32 6.16 -54.12
CA SER A 61 -33.49 7.27 -54.62
C SER A 61 -34.33 8.50 -55.00
N ARG A 62 -35.47 8.30 -55.69
CA ARG A 62 -36.39 9.41 -56.02
C ARG A 62 -37.01 10.05 -54.78
N ILE A 63 -37.39 9.25 -53.78
CA ILE A 63 -37.93 9.74 -52.52
C ILE A 63 -36.88 10.54 -51.75
N LEU A 64 -35.62 10.10 -51.75
CA LEU A 64 -34.50 10.79 -51.10
C LEU A 64 -34.20 12.14 -51.77
N VAL A 65 -34.14 12.18 -53.11
CA VAL A 65 -33.89 13.43 -53.87
C VAL A 65 -35.04 14.44 -53.72
N SER A 66 -36.29 13.98 -53.60
CA SER A 66 -37.45 14.88 -53.47
C SER A 66 -37.35 15.85 -52.29
N ASN A 67 -36.62 15.48 -51.23
CA ASN A 67 -36.41 16.29 -50.04
C ASN A 67 -35.43 17.46 -50.24
N GLN A 68 -34.52 17.36 -51.22
CA GLN A 68 -33.59 18.47 -51.53
C GLN A 68 -34.26 19.59 -52.33
N SER A 69 -35.36 19.27 -53.04
CA SER A 69 -36.04 20.20 -53.96
C SER A 69 -37.34 20.81 -53.41
N ALA A 70 -37.92 20.28 -52.34
CA ALA A 70 -39.25 20.65 -51.86
C ALA A 70 -39.20 21.41 -50.52
N GLN A 71 -39.89 22.56 -50.44
CA GLN A 71 -40.16 23.24 -49.17
C GLN A 71 -41.29 22.51 -48.43
N PHE A 72 -40.95 21.52 -47.61
CA PHE A 72 -41.95 20.84 -46.77
C PHE A 72 -42.36 21.69 -45.56
N SER A 73 -43.61 21.54 -45.13
CA SER A 73 -44.04 21.97 -43.79
C SER A 73 -43.46 21.07 -42.70
N ALA A 74 -43.36 21.56 -41.46
CA ALA A 74 -42.81 20.80 -40.33
C ALA A 74 -43.46 19.40 -40.16
N LYS A 75 -44.79 19.30 -40.35
CA LYS A 75 -45.53 18.04 -40.28
C LYS A 75 -45.21 17.07 -41.43
N GLN A 76 -44.93 17.60 -42.62
CA GLN A 76 -44.52 16.79 -43.77
C GLN A 76 -43.10 16.25 -43.59
N TYR A 77 -42.18 17.04 -43.02
CA TYR A 77 -40.86 16.55 -42.63
C TYR A 77 -40.94 15.43 -41.59
N GLU A 78 -41.82 15.53 -40.59
CA GLU A 78 -42.02 14.48 -39.60
C GLU A 78 -42.53 13.16 -40.23
N ASN A 79 -43.52 13.25 -41.12
CA ASN A 79 -44.03 12.08 -41.84
C ASN A 79 -42.98 11.46 -42.75
N TYR A 80 -42.19 12.29 -43.44
CA TYR A 80 -41.09 11.85 -44.28
C TYR A 80 -40.04 11.08 -43.48
N ARG A 81 -39.64 11.59 -42.31
CA ARG A 81 -38.72 10.90 -41.39
C ARG A 81 -39.26 9.55 -40.93
N LYS A 82 -40.56 9.44 -40.63
CA LYS A 82 -41.21 8.16 -40.28
C LYS A 82 -41.21 7.16 -41.43
N ILE A 83 -41.46 7.63 -42.66
CA ILE A 83 -41.44 6.80 -43.86
C ILE A 83 -40.04 6.25 -44.12
N ILE A 84 -39.02 7.11 -44.10
CA ILE A 84 -37.63 6.66 -44.26
C ILE A 84 -37.21 5.77 -43.10
N GLY A 85 -37.57 6.12 -41.86
CA GLY A 85 -37.29 5.30 -40.69
C GLY A 85 -37.84 3.89 -40.87
N LYS A 86 -39.07 3.75 -41.38
CA LYS A 86 -39.68 2.44 -41.67
C LYS A 86 -39.02 1.70 -42.84
N PHE A 87 -38.56 2.40 -43.86
CA PHE A 87 -37.77 1.79 -44.93
C PHE A 87 -36.41 1.30 -44.43
N SER A 88 -35.73 2.12 -43.62
CA SER A 88 -34.45 1.78 -43.01
C SER A 88 -34.57 0.51 -42.17
N SER A 89 -35.64 0.39 -41.39
CA SER A 89 -35.92 -0.74 -40.49
C SER A 89 -36.29 -2.04 -41.23
N ASN A 90 -37.18 -1.95 -42.22
CA ASN A 90 -37.69 -3.13 -42.94
C ASN A 90 -36.72 -3.65 -44.02
N LEU A 91 -35.85 -2.78 -44.56
CA LEU A 91 -34.98 -3.10 -45.71
C LEU A 91 -33.54 -3.42 -45.31
N VAL A 92 -33.25 -3.54 -44.01
CA VAL A 92 -31.92 -3.92 -43.48
C VAL A 92 -31.39 -5.21 -44.11
N ALA A 93 -32.28 -6.13 -44.50
CA ALA A 93 -31.92 -7.40 -45.13
C ALA A 93 -31.39 -7.28 -46.57
N PHE A 94 -31.44 -6.10 -47.20
CA PHE A 94 -30.97 -5.87 -48.57
C PHE A 94 -29.82 -4.86 -48.60
N ASP A 95 -28.58 -5.35 -48.74
CA ASP A 95 -27.37 -4.53 -48.69
C ASP A 95 -27.37 -3.30 -49.61
N PRO A 96 -27.84 -3.35 -50.89
CA PRO A 96 -27.83 -2.18 -51.76
C PRO A 96 -28.74 -1.05 -51.26
N LEU A 97 -29.88 -1.40 -50.66
CA LEU A 97 -30.84 -0.43 -50.13
C LEU A 97 -30.37 0.13 -48.78
N LYS A 98 -29.71 -0.71 -47.98
CA LYS A 98 -29.08 -0.36 -46.72
C LYS A 98 -27.97 0.69 -46.93
N THR A 99 -27.09 0.50 -47.91
CA THR A 99 -26.02 1.44 -48.26
C THR A 99 -26.59 2.76 -48.78
N LEU A 100 -27.62 2.73 -49.65
CA LEU A 100 -28.26 3.95 -50.16
C LEU A 100 -28.84 4.82 -49.04
N ILE A 101 -29.47 4.19 -48.04
CA ILE A 101 -30.04 4.88 -46.88
C ILE A 101 -28.91 5.37 -45.95
N LYS A 102 -27.85 4.58 -45.76
CA LYS A 102 -26.63 4.98 -45.02
C LYS A 102 -26.06 6.28 -45.62
N ASP A 103 -25.72 6.26 -46.91
CA ASP A 103 -25.09 7.40 -47.58
C ASP A 103 -25.93 8.67 -47.48
N TYR A 104 -27.25 8.54 -47.62
CA TYR A 104 -28.16 9.68 -47.47
C TYR A 104 -28.20 10.22 -46.04
N ILE A 105 -28.19 9.38 -45.02
CA ILE A 105 -28.26 9.82 -43.62
C ILE A 105 -26.94 10.46 -43.19
N PHE A 106 -25.81 9.82 -43.50
CA PHE A 106 -24.48 10.27 -43.09
C PHE A 106 -23.95 11.47 -43.88
N GLN A 107 -24.53 11.79 -45.05
CA GLN A 107 -24.27 13.08 -45.73
C GLN A 107 -24.59 14.31 -44.88
N ASP A 108 -25.55 14.22 -43.95
CA ASP A 108 -25.91 15.30 -43.03
C ASP A 108 -26.53 14.72 -41.75
N ILE A 109 -25.67 14.14 -40.92
CA ILE A 109 -26.11 13.45 -39.70
C ILE A 109 -26.79 14.40 -38.72
N ARG A 110 -26.32 15.66 -38.61
CA ARG A 110 -26.85 16.66 -37.66
C ARG A 110 -28.31 16.98 -37.88
N SER A 111 -28.80 16.98 -39.13
CA SER A 111 -30.21 17.25 -39.42
C SER A 111 -31.06 15.99 -39.60
N ARG A 112 -30.42 14.83 -39.88
CA ARG A 112 -31.08 13.58 -40.27
C ARG A 112 -31.02 12.47 -39.23
N TYR A 113 -30.32 12.67 -38.11
CA TYR A 113 -30.18 11.66 -37.06
C TYR A 113 -31.52 11.11 -36.55
N ASP A 114 -32.56 11.96 -36.46
CA ASP A 114 -33.91 11.58 -36.02
C ASP A 114 -34.48 10.38 -36.82
N ILE A 115 -34.06 10.21 -38.08
CA ILE A 115 -34.48 9.08 -38.93
C ILE A 115 -33.99 7.75 -38.33
N LEU A 116 -32.73 7.71 -37.86
CA LEU A 116 -32.14 6.52 -37.24
C LEU A 116 -32.83 6.17 -35.92
N PHE A 117 -33.09 7.16 -35.06
CA PHE A 117 -33.82 6.95 -33.81
C PHE A 117 -35.25 6.45 -34.05
N ASN A 118 -35.95 7.04 -35.02
CA ASN A 118 -37.28 6.57 -35.39
C ASN A 118 -37.25 5.13 -35.90
N ALA A 119 -36.28 4.77 -36.75
CA ALA A 119 -36.12 3.40 -37.23
C ALA A 119 -35.83 2.42 -36.07
N LEU A 120 -34.93 2.80 -35.17
CA LEU A 120 -34.55 2.01 -33.99
C LEU A 120 -35.76 1.78 -33.07
N TYR A 121 -36.56 2.81 -32.83
CA TYR A 121 -37.77 2.73 -32.03
C TYR A 121 -38.86 1.87 -32.69
N LEU A 122 -39.00 1.97 -34.02
CA LEU A 122 -39.93 1.12 -34.78
C LEU A 122 -39.52 -0.35 -34.75
N GLU A 123 -38.23 -0.68 -34.84
CA GLU A 123 -37.74 -2.05 -34.66
C GLU A 123 -37.98 -2.56 -33.25
N TYR A 124 -37.74 -1.72 -32.24
CA TYR A 124 -38.01 -2.08 -30.84
C TYR A 124 -39.50 -2.41 -30.63
N ILE A 125 -40.41 -1.57 -31.13
CA ILE A 125 -41.86 -1.84 -31.07
C ILE A 125 -42.22 -3.12 -31.83
N HIS A 126 -41.66 -3.32 -33.03
CA HIS A 126 -41.94 -4.51 -33.83
C HIS A 126 -41.51 -5.80 -33.10
N CYS A 127 -40.33 -5.80 -32.47
CA CYS A 127 -39.84 -6.94 -31.69
C CYS A 127 -40.72 -7.18 -30.45
N LYS A 128 -41.09 -6.12 -29.72
CA LYS A 128 -41.93 -6.21 -28.51
C LYS A 128 -43.37 -6.65 -28.79
N SER A 129 -43.94 -6.24 -29.93
CA SER A 129 -45.33 -6.56 -30.30
C SER A 129 -45.53 -7.98 -30.83
N HIS A 130 -44.48 -8.59 -31.38
CA HIS A 130 -44.58 -9.91 -32.02
C HIS A 130 -43.91 -11.03 -31.20
N GLU A 131 -43.48 -10.77 -29.96
CA GLU A 131 -42.69 -11.70 -29.12
C GLU A 131 -41.51 -12.34 -29.88
N LYS A 132 -40.96 -11.60 -30.86
CA LYS A 132 -39.82 -12.05 -31.66
C LYS A 132 -38.53 -11.82 -30.88
N SER A 133 -37.51 -12.64 -31.19
CA SER A 133 -36.17 -12.46 -30.63
C SER A 133 -35.66 -11.04 -30.90
N MET A 134 -35.11 -10.38 -29.86
CA MET A 134 -34.53 -9.04 -29.93
C MET A 134 -33.27 -8.95 -30.83
N LYS A 135 -32.84 -10.05 -31.46
CA LYS A 135 -31.69 -10.10 -32.37
C LYS A 135 -31.78 -9.07 -33.50
N SER A 136 -32.95 -8.91 -34.13
CA SER A 136 -33.13 -7.93 -35.22
C SER A 136 -32.90 -6.50 -34.75
N TYR A 137 -33.28 -6.18 -33.51
CA TYR A 137 -33.02 -4.88 -32.89
C TYR A 137 -31.53 -4.71 -32.59
N SER A 138 -30.91 -5.70 -31.93
CA SER A 138 -29.48 -5.71 -31.61
C SER A 138 -28.60 -5.54 -32.85
N ASP A 139 -28.90 -6.28 -33.92
CA ASP A 139 -28.12 -6.24 -35.16
C ASP A 139 -28.28 -4.88 -35.88
N TYR A 140 -29.46 -4.27 -35.79
CA TYR A 140 -29.69 -2.92 -36.31
C TYR A 140 -28.99 -1.85 -35.46
N LEU A 141 -29.01 -1.97 -34.14
CA LEU A 141 -28.30 -1.07 -33.22
C LEU A 141 -26.79 -1.15 -33.43
N ALA A 142 -26.22 -2.35 -33.49
CA ALA A 142 -24.81 -2.57 -33.78
C ALA A 142 -24.43 -1.97 -35.14
N TRP A 143 -25.25 -2.19 -36.17
CA TRP A 143 -25.02 -1.58 -37.48
C TRP A 143 -25.03 -0.04 -37.46
N ILE A 144 -25.92 0.59 -36.69
CA ILE A 144 -25.92 2.05 -36.52
C ILE A 144 -24.59 2.47 -35.89
N ILE A 145 -24.17 1.83 -34.80
CA ILE A 145 -22.96 2.18 -34.07
C ILE A 145 -21.71 2.01 -34.98
N GLU A 146 -21.59 0.89 -35.69
CA GLU A 146 -20.52 0.66 -36.68
C GLU A 146 -20.52 1.74 -37.76
N SER A 147 -21.69 2.07 -38.30
CA SER A 147 -21.82 3.08 -39.35
C SER A 147 -21.42 4.46 -38.86
N VAL A 148 -21.64 4.77 -37.58
CA VAL A 148 -21.23 6.03 -36.98
C VAL A 148 -19.72 6.08 -36.83
N PHE A 149 -19.09 5.00 -36.33
CA PHE A 149 -17.64 4.90 -36.23
C PHE A 149 -16.93 4.98 -37.59
N ASP A 150 -17.51 4.40 -38.64
CA ASP A 150 -16.91 4.38 -39.98
C ASP A 150 -17.01 5.74 -40.72
N THR A 151 -18.05 6.53 -40.44
CA THR A 151 -18.48 7.61 -41.36
C THR A 151 -18.47 9.00 -40.74
N CYS A 152 -18.46 9.14 -39.40
CA CYS A 152 -18.56 10.46 -38.75
C CYS A 152 -17.18 11.08 -38.44
N GLU A 153 -17.10 12.40 -38.56
CA GLU A 153 -15.99 13.18 -38.01
C GLU A 153 -16.06 13.24 -36.48
N THR A 154 -14.91 13.42 -35.80
CA THR A 154 -14.77 13.33 -34.34
C THR A 154 -15.76 14.20 -33.56
N ASN A 155 -16.02 15.43 -33.99
CA ASN A 155 -16.95 16.35 -33.29
C ASN A 155 -18.43 15.91 -33.37
N ASP A 156 -18.82 15.29 -34.49
CA ASP A 156 -20.19 14.81 -34.70
C ASP A 156 -20.41 13.44 -34.08
N LEU A 157 -19.34 12.66 -34.01
CA LEU A 157 -19.28 11.36 -33.36
C LEU A 157 -19.68 11.47 -31.88
N ASP A 158 -19.04 12.35 -31.12
CA ASP A 158 -19.28 12.48 -29.67
C ASP A 158 -20.71 12.90 -29.35
N PHE A 159 -21.23 13.90 -30.06
CA PHE A 159 -22.60 14.36 -29.91
C PHE A 159 -23.62 13.26 -30.23
N PHE A 160 -23.39 12.53 -31.33
CA PHE A 160 -24.32 11.50 -31.75
C PHE A 160 -24.25 10.27 -30.83
N LEU A 161 -23.06 9.82 -30.43
CA LEU A 161 -22.90 8.70 -29.49
C LEU A 161 -23.56 9.01 -28.15
N GLN A 162 -23.35 10.21 -27.60
CA GLN A 162 -24.01 10.62 -26.37
C GLN A 162 -25.54 10.50 -26.48
N LYS A 163 -26.13 11.05 -27.55
CA LYS A 163 -27.58 10.95 -27.77
C LYS A 163 -28.04 9.53 -28.00
N LEU A 164 -27.32 8.75 -28.80
CA LEU A 164 -27.67 7.38 -29.16
C LEU A 164 -27.79 6.53 -27.90
N TYR A 165 -26.78 6.54 -27.04
CA TYR A 165 -26.76 5.72 -25.84
C TYR A 165 -27.74 6.21 -24.75
N LEU A 166 -28.09 7.51 -24.73
CA LEU A 166 -29.10 8.05 -23.82
C LEU A 166 -30.54 7.74 -24.27
N GLU A 167 -30.85 7.93 -25.55
CA GLU A 167 -32.22 7.85 -26.08
C GLU A 167 -32.59 6.44 -26.58
N SER A 168 -31.61 5.53 -26.73
CA SER A 168 -31.90 4.15 -27.15
C SER A 168 -32.79 3.42 -26.14
N PRO A 169 -33.89 2.77 -26.59
CA PRO A 169 -34.82 2.06 -25.70
C PRO A 169 -34.19 0.92 -24.90
N LEU A 170 -33.27 0.17 -25.50
CA LEU A 170 -32.58 -0.96 -24.89
C LEU A 170 -31.12 -0.93 -25.36
N LEU A 171 -30.16 -1.14 -24.45
CA LEU A 171 -28.78 -1.42 -24.87
C LEU A 171 -28.50 -2.87 -24.57
N ASP A 172 -27.99 -3.58 -25.57
CA ASP A 172 -27.51 -4.94 -25.40
C ASP A 172 -26.01 -4.95 -25.04
N ASP A 173 -25.53 -6.11 -24.59
CA ASP A 173 -24.13 -6.28 -24.19
C ASP A 173 -23.16 -5.93 -25.32
N ARG A 174 -23.56 -6.21 -26.57
CA ARG A 174 -22.79 -5.84 -27.78
C ARG A 174 -22.61 -4.33 -27.89
N ALA A 175 -23.67 -3.54 -27.75
CA ALA A 175 -23.56 -2.09 -27.79
C ALA A 175 -22.68 -1.53 -26.65
N ILE A 176 -22.72 -2.14 -25.46
CA ILE A 176 -21.88 -1.74 -24.32
C ILE A 176 -20.40 -2.08 -24.60
N GLU A 177 -20.12 -3.25 -25.17
CA GLU A 177 -18.77 -3.66 -25.56
C GLU A 177 -18.20 -2.77 -26.68
N MET A 178 -19.02 -2.40 -27.67
CA MET A 178 -18.63 -1.44 -28.70
C MET A 178 -18.29 -0.07 -28.11
N PHE A 179 -19.05 0.39 -27.11
CA PHE A 179 -18.74 1.63 -26.39
C PHE A 179 -17.43 1.52 -25.60
N LYS A 180 -17.20 0.38 -24.92
CA LYS A 180 -15.94 0.12 -24.22
C LYS A 180 -14.75 0.22 -25.18
N ASN A 181 -14.85 -0.43 -26.34
CA ASN A 181 -13.80 -0.40 -27.36
C ASN A 181 -13.57 1.00 -27.91
N PHE A 182 -14.63 1.80 -28.07
CA PHE A 182 -14.50 3.20 -28.46
C PHE A 182 -13.70 4.00 -27.41
N VAL A 183 -14.03 3.88 -26.12
CA VAL A 183 -13.31 4.60 -25.06
C VAL A 183 -11.84 4.16 -24.96
N LEU A 184 -11.54 2.87 -25.19
CA LEU A 184 -10.17 2.34 -25.15
C LEU A 184 -9.27 2.85 -26.29
N HIS A 185 -9.84 3.09 -27.48
CA HIS A 185 -9.10 3.48 -28.68
C HIS A 185 -9.29 4.95 -29.08
N SER A 186 -10.02 5.74 -28.28
CA SER A 186 -10.25 7.15 -28.58
C SER A 186 -8.95 7.95 -28.49
N GLU A 187 -8.68 8.78 -29.50
CA GLU A 187 -7.60 9.76 -29.49
C GLU A 187 -7.85 10.89 -28.47
N ASP A 188 -9.12 11.26 -28.27
CA ASP A 188 -9.57 12.22 -27.27
C ASP A 188 -10.34 11.50 -26.14
N PHE A 189 -9.63 11.18 -25.06
CA PHE A 189 -10.23 10.54 -23.91
C PHE A 189 -11.16 11.48 -23.13
N GLU A 190 -10.95 12.79 -23.16
CA GLU A 190 -11.72 13.74 -22.35
C GLU A 190 -13.20 13.75 -22.79
N SER A 191 -13.42 13.76 -24.10
CA SER A 191 -14.75 13.69 -24.70
C SER A 191 -15.43 12.34 -24.42
N SER A 192 -14.73 11.23 -24.65
CA SER A 192 -15.22 9.86 -24.37
C SER A 192 -15.58 9.64 -22.89
N SER A 193 -14.73 10.15 -21.99
CA SER A 193 -14.91 10.13 -20.54
C SER A 193 -16.14 10.95 -20.10
N THR A 194 -16.33 12.11 -20.73
CA THR A 194 -17.50 12.96 -20.48
C THR A 194 -18.79 12.25 -20.87
N ILE A 195 -18.82 11.57 -22.02
CA ILE A 195 -19.98 10.79 -22.46
C ILE A 195 -20.28 9.67 -21.44
N LEU A 196 -19.27 8.89 -21.06
CA LEU A 196 -19.43 7.81 -20.07
C LEU A 196 -19.97 8.33 -18.73
N ARG A 197 -19.47 9.47 -18.25
CA ARG A 197 -19.96 10.14 -17.04
C ARG A 197 -21.43 10.52 -17.17
N ILE A 198 -21.83 11.12 -18.29
CA ILE A 198 -23.22 11.50 -18.55
C ILE A 198 -24.13 10.27 -18.60
N LEU A 199 -23.68 9.16 -19.18
CA LEU A 199 -24.43 7.90 -19.24
C LEU A 199 -24.68 7.32 -17.84
N VAL A 200 -23.67 7.32 -16.97
CA VAL A 200 -23.82 6.92 -15.57
C VAL A 200 -24.79 7.86 -14.83
N GLU A 201 -24.75 9.16 -15.09
CA GLU A 201 -25.62 10.11 -14.40
C GLU A 201 -27.09 9.99 -14.84
N LYS A 202 -27.32 10.04 -16.14
CA LYS A 202 -28.64 10.24 -16.75
C LYS A 202 -29.42 8.94 -17.01
N ARG A 203 -28.77 7.76 -16.97
CA ARG A 203 -29.43 6.47 -17.29
C ARG A 203 -29.42 5.47 -16.11
N PRO A 204 -30.33 5.61 -15.12
CA PRO A 204 -30.39 4.77 -13.92
C PRO A 204 -30.35 3.26 -14.15
N SER A 205 -31.06 2.78 -15.18
CA SER A 205 -31.23 1.34 -15.44
C SER A 205 -29.96 0.63 -15.88
N TYR A 206 -28.93 1.36 -16.33
CA TYR A 206 -27.69 0.78 -16.88
C TYR A 206 -26.44 1.29 -16.15
N ARG A 207 -26.62 1.89 -14.97
CA ARG A 207 -25.52 2.50 -14.22
C ARG A 207 -24.47 1.49 -13.78
N GLN A 208 -24.91 0.30 -13.38
CA GLN A 208 -24.00 -0.75 -12.92
C GLN A 208 -23.14 -1.26 -14.07
N GLU A 209 -23.72 -1.39 -15.25
CA GLU A 209 -23.11 -1.85 -16.47
C GLU A 209 -22.08 -0.84 -16.98
N PHE A 210 -22.43 0.46 -17.02
CA PHE A 210 -21.48 1.51 -17.40
C PHE A 210 -20.36 1.69 -16.35
N LEU A 211 -20.65 1.53 -15.06
CA LEU A 211 -19.59 1.52 -14.05
C LEU A 211 -18.68 0.30 -14.21
N THR A 212 -19.24 -0.88 -14.49
CA THR A 212 -18.45 -2.09 -14.75
C THR A 212 -17.55 -1.91 -15.98
N CYS A 213 -18.08 -1.27 -17.03
CA CYS A 213 -17.30 -0.86 -18.20
C CYS A 213 -16.13 0.06 -17.83
N LEU A 214 -16.39 1.13 -17.05
CA LEU A 214 -15.34 2.03 -16.55
C LEU A 214 -14.27 1.30 -15.73
N LEU A 215 -14.70 0.39 -14.86
CA LEU A 215 -13.83 -0.42 -14.01
C LEU A 215 -12.95 -1.38 -14.84
N GLN A 216 -13.50 -1.97 -15.91
CA GLN A 216 -12.75 -2.80 -16.85
C GLN A 216 -11.74 -1.98 -17.66
N ILE A 217 -12.11 -0.78 -18.12
CA ILE A 217 -11.21 0.14 -18.84
C ILE A 217 -9.96 0.45 -18.01
N CYS A 218 -10.08 0.64 -16.69
CA CYS A 218 -8.93 0.84 -15.81
C CYS A 218 -7.93 -0.33 -15.81
N ILE A 219 -8.36 -1.56 -16.11
CA ILE A 219 -7.48 -2.73 -16.13
C ILE A 219 -6.95 -3.00 -17.53
N GLU A 220 -7.77 -2.74 -18.54
CA GLU A 220 -7.47 -3.05 -19.95
C GLU A 220 -6.52 -2.04 -20.60
N THR A 221 -6.50 -0.79 -20.14
CA THR A 221 -5.78 0.30 -20.82
C THR A 221 -4.27 0.29 -20.52
N GLU A 222 -3.46 0.45 -21.57
CA GLU A 222 -2.01 0.70 -21.46
C GLU A 222 -1.67 2.19 -21.29
N ASN A 223 -2.57 3.10 -21.70
CA ASN A 223 -2.37 4.54 -21.64
C ASN A 223 -2.55 5.09 -20.21
N ALA A 224 -1.51 5.75 -19.69
CA ALA A 224 -1.49 6.32 -18.35
C ALA A 224 -2.55 7.42 -18.12
N ASP A 225 -2.82 8.26 -19.13
CA ASP A 225 -3.75 9.40 -19.01
C ASP A 225 -5.20 8.92 -18.90
N ILE A 226 -5.55 7.89 -19.68
CA ILE A 226 -6.85 7.21 -19.64
C ILE A 226 -7.02 6.56 -18.26
N HIS A 227 -6.00 5.85 -17.79
CA HIS A 227 -6.03 5.18 -16.50
C HIS A 227 -6.25 6.17 -15.33
N GLN A 228 -5.48 7.26 -15.28
CA GLN A 228 -5.61 8.25 -14.22
C GLN A 228 -6.97 8.96 -14.23
N SER A 229 -7.45 9.34 -15.41
CA SER A 229 -8.74 10.03 -15.57
C SER A 229 -9.92 9.11 -15.23
N SER A 230 -9.83 7.83 -15.59
CA SER A 230 -10.83 6.81 -15.25
C SER A 230 -10.89 6.57 -13.74
N LEU A 231 -9.74 6.48 -13.07
CA LEU A 231 -9.68 6.37 -11.61
C LEU A 231 -10.28 7.59 -10.90
N ALA A 232 -10.02 8.80 -11.40
CA ALA A 232 -10.60 10.02 -10.85
C ALA A 232 -12.13 9.99 -10.95
N MET A 233 -12.67 9.54 -12.09
CA MET A 233 -14.12 9.40 -12.28
C MET A 233 -14.73 8.34 -11.35
N ILE A 234 -14.07 7.20 -11.15
CA ILE A 234 -14.55 6.16 -10.21
C ILE A 234 -14.65 6.72 -8.79
N ILE A 235 -13.65 7.50 -8.34
CA ILE A 235 -13.67 8.12 -7.01
C ILE A 235 -14.84 9.11 -6.89
N GLU A 236 -15.06 9.94 -7.91
CA GLU A 236 -16.17 10.90 -7.93
C GLU A 236 -17.54 10.19 -7.85
N ILE A 237 -17.72 9.12 -8.64
CA ILE A 237 -18.93 8.28 -8.61
C ILE A 237 -19.09 7.60 -7.25
N TYR A 238 -18.01 7.08 -6.67
CA TYR A 238 -18.03 6.38 -5.39
C TYR A 238 -18.41 7.32 -4.23
N GLN A 239 -17.90 8.55 -4.22
CA GLN A 239 -18.20 9.53 -3.18
C GLN A 239 -19.63 10.06 -3.25
N ASN A 240 -20.24 10.10 -4.46
CA ASN A 240 -21.57 10.64 -4.65
C ASN A 240 -22.67 9.63 -4.23
N PRO A 241 -23.43 9.91 -3.15
CA PRO A 241 -24.43 8.97 -2.64
C PRO A 241 -25.61 8.75 -3.59
N LYS A 242 -25.83 9.64 -4.57
CA LYS A 242 -26.98 9.57 -5.50
C LYS A 242 -26.94 8.36 -6.42
N PHE A 243 -25.76 7.82 -6.70
CA PHE A 243 -25.62 6.72 -7.65
C PHE A 243 -25.91 5.34 -7.02
N ASN A 244 -25.68 5.18 -5.72
CA ASN A 244 -25.82 3.91 -5.00
C ASN A 244 -25.02 2.75 -5.62
N LEU A 245 -23.79 3.01 -6.07
CA LEU A 245 -22.93 2.04 -6.77
C LEU A 245 -21.69 1.60 -5.96
N LYS A 246 -21.65 1.91 -4.66
CA LYS A 246 -20.48 1.61 -3.81
C LYS A 246 -20.19 0.12 -3.74
N GLU A 247 -21.22 -0.70 -3.57
CA GLU A 247 -21.09 -2.16 -3.45
C GLU A 247 -20.51 -2.79 -4.74
N THR A 248 -20.93 -2.32 -5.92
CA THR A 248 -20.38 -2.79 -7.20
C THR A 248 -18.90 -2.47 -7.33
N ALA A 249 -18.49 -1.24 -6.98
CA ALA A 249 -17.08 -0.84 -7.02
C ALA A 249 -16.22 -1.61 -6.01
N GLU A 250 -16.74 -1.84 -4.80
CA GLU A 250 -16.07 -2.60 -3.75
C GLU A 250 -15.94 -4.09 -4.11
N SER A 251 -17.00 -4.70 -4.63
CA SER A 251 -17.01 -6.08 -5.10
C SER A 251 -15.98 -6.28 -6.22
N PHE A 252 -15.94 -5.37 -7.19
CA PHE A 252 -14.95 -5.40 -8.27
C PHE A 252 -13.51 -5.23 -7.75
N ALA A 253 -13.28 -4.30 -6.81
CA ALA A 253 -11.96 -4.12 -6.21
C ALA A 253 -11.47 -5.38 -5.47
N LEU A 254 -12.36 -6.08 -4.77
CA LEU A 254 -12.06 -7.35 -4.12
C LEU A 254 -11.86 -8.48 -5.14
N GLU A 255 -12.60 -8.49 -6.23
CA GLU A 255 -12.37 -9.43 -7.34
C GLU A 255 -10.97 -9.23 -7.93
N CYS A 256 -10.58 -7.99 -8.21
CA CYS A 256 -9.25 -7.63 -8.70
C CYS A 256 -8.14 -8.11 -7.76
N LEU A 257 -8.33 -7.89 -6.45
CA LEU A 257 -7.41 -8.40 -5.45
C LEU A 257 -7.32 -9.94 -5.50
N ASN A 258 -8.44 -10.63 -5.62
CA ASN A 258 -8.48 -12.09 -5.73
C ASN A 258 -7.85 -12.64 -7.01
N ARG A 259 -7.85 -11.88 -8.13
CA ARG A 259 -7.18 -12.29 -9.37
C ARG A 259 -5.68 -12.52 -9.19
N LEU A 260 -5.05 -11.83 -8.24
CA LEU A 260 -3.62 -12.01 -7.91
C LEU A 260 -3.27 -13.39 -7.34
N LYS A 261 -4.27 -14.16 -6.88
CA LYS A 261 -4.06 -15.55 -6.42
C LYS A 261 -3.71 -16.50 -7.57
N ASN A 262 -4.03 -16.12 -8.80
CA ASN A 262 -3.73 -16.92 -9.99
C ASN A 262 -2.27 -16.71 -10.40
N ASP A 263 -1.64 -17.74 -10.97
CA ASP A 263 -0.23 -17.68 -11.39
C ASP A 263 0.02 -16.73 -12.57
N THR A 264 -0.98 -16.55 -13.42
CA THR A 264 -0.97 -15.66 -14.60
C THR A 264 -2.14 -14.70 -14.55
N TYR A 265 -1.98 -13.52 -15.14
CA TYR A 265 -3.12 -12.66 -15.42
C TYR A 265 -3.82 -13.12 -16.70
N GLY A 266 -5.15 -13.13 -16.67
CA GLY A 266 -5.98 -13.55 -17.80
C GLY A 266 -6.06 -12.51 -18.93
N PRO A 267 -6.85 -12.80 -19.98
CA PRO A 267 -7.08 -11.81 -21.05
C PRO A 267 -7.73 -10.55 -20.47
N ASN A 268 -7.50 -9.40 -21.12
CA ASN A 268 -8.04 -8.08 -20.75
C ASN A 268 -7.33 -7.39 -19.57
N VAL A 269 -6.07 -7.74 -19.28
CA VAL A 269 -5.20 -6.88 -18.44
C VAL A 269 -4.13 -6.30 -19.36
N LEU A 270 -4.05 -4.98 -19.43
CA LEU A 270 -3.14 -4.25 -20.33
C LEU A 270 -3.23 -4.79 -21.79
N GLY A 271 -4.44 -4.93 -22.33
CA GLY A 271 -4.66 -5.42 -23.70
C GLY A 271 -4.23 -6.86 -23.99
N ALA A 272 -3.78 -7.64 -23.00
CA ALA A 272 -3.28 -8.99 -23.24
C ALA A 272 -4.39 -9.93 -23.74
N LYS A 273 -4.08 -10.68 -24.82
CA LYS A 273 -4.99 -11.67 -25.42
C LYS A 273 -4.77 -13.08 -24.88
N GLU A 274 -3.57 -13.35 -24.38
CA GLU A 274 -3.15 -14.64 -23.85
C GLU A 274 -2.77 -14.51 -22.37
N PRO A 275 -2.87 -15.59 -21.57
CA PRO A 275 -2.48 -15.56 -20.18
C PRO A 275 -0.96 -15.37 -20.03
N MET A 276 -0.55 -14.29 -19.38
CA MET A 276 0.85 -13.91 -19.21
C MET A 276 1.26 -13.91 -17.73
N PRO A 277 2.56 -14.13 -17.42
CA PRO A 277 3.05 -14.05 -16.04
C PRO A 277 3.01 -12.62 -15.53
N TRP A 278 2.67 -12.44 -14.25
CA TRP A 278 2.57 -11.13 -13.61
C TRP A 278 3.85 -10.29 -13.72
N ASN A 279 3.70 -9.05 -14.23
CA ASN A 279 4.72 -8.00 -14.20
C ASN A 279 4.30 -6.87 -13.24
N ASP A 280 5.22 -5.95 -12.92
CA ASP A 280 4.95 -4.85 -11.99
C ASP A 280 3.78 -3.96 -12.45
N ASP A 281 3.61 -3.74 -13.76
CA ASP A 281 2.61 -2.83 -14.30
C ASP A 281 1.20 -3.44 -14.34
N ALA A 282 1.07 -4.73 -14.66
CA ALA A 282 -0.21 -5.46 -14.57
C ALA A 282 -0.69 -5.54 -13.12
N ILE A 283 0.22 -5.78 -12.16
CA ILE A 283 -0.13 -5.78 -10.73
C ILE A 283 -0.60 -4.38 -10.31
N LYS A 284 0.08 -3.31 -10.74
CA LYS A 284 -0.35 -1.92 -10.48
C LYS A 284 -1.74 -1.63 -11.04
N ALA A 285 -2.00 -1.99 -12.30
CA ALA A 285 -3.28 -1.74 -12.96
C ALA A 285 -4.44 -2.46 -12.23
N VAL A 286 -4.27 -3.75 -11.93
CA VAL A 286 -5.28 -4.54 -11.22
C VAL A 286 -5.52 -4.02 -9.80
N LEU A 287 -4.47 -3.59 -9.10
CA LEU A 287 -4.61 -3.05 -7.74
C LEU A 287 -5.04 -1.57 -7.69
N ALA A 288 -5.01 -0.83 -8.80
CA ALA A 288 -5.17 0.62 -8.80
C ALA A 288 -6.51 1.06 -8.18
N VAL A 289 -7.61 0.40 -8.57
CA VAL A 289 -8.95 0.68 -8.04
C VAL A 289 -9.00 0.37 -6.54
N TYR A 290 -8.51 -0.81 -6.12
CA TYR A 290 -8.47 -1.21 -4.72
C TYR A 290 -7.69 -0.21 -3.86
N LEU A 291 -6.50 0.19 -4.30
CA LEU A 291 -5.62 1.12 -3.58
C LEU A 291 -6.22 2.52 -3.48
N LYS A 292 -6.94 3.01 -4.50
CA LYS A 292 -7.62 4.31 -4.44
C LYS A 292 -8.90 4.29 -3.60
N LEU A 293 -9.60 3.16 -3.51
CA LEU A 293 -10.78 3.02 -2.65
C LEU A 293 -10.43 2.77 -1.17
N LEU A 294 -9.26 2.20 -0.88
CA LEU A 294 -8.86 1.82 0.48
C LEU A 294 -8.90 2.97 1.52
N PRO A 295 -8.42 4.21 1.22
CA PRO A 295 -8.53 5.33 2.16
C PRO A 295 -9.98 5.75 2.42
N LEU A 296 -10.87 5.55 1.44
CA LEU A 296 -12.29 5.91 1.50
C LEU A 296 -13.12 4.86 2.24
N ASN A 297 -12.84 3.57 2.03
CA ASN A 297 -13.43 2.45 2.75
C ASN A 297 -12.36 1.49 3.27
N GLN A 298 -12.07 1.69 4.54
CA GLN A 298 -11.01 0.97 5.25
C GLN A 298 -11.36 -0.49 5.57
N LYS A 299 -12.62 -0.91 5.41
CA LYS A 299 -13.02 -2.32 5.60
C LYS A 299 -12.37 -3.24 4.58
N LEU A 300 -12.02 -2.72 3.41
CA LEU A 300 -11.35 -3.47 2.33
C LEU A 300 -9.98 -4.03 2.74
N ILE A 301 -9.35 -3.49 3.80
CA ILE A 301 -8.04 -3.95 4.25
C ILE A 301 -8.07 -5.39 4.80
N HIS A 302 -9.22 -5.86 5.31
CA HIS A 302 -9.31 -7.15 6.00
C HIS A 302 -9.17 -8.36 5.08
N GLU A 303 -9.43 -8.19 3.78
CA GLU A 303 -9.23 -9.25 2.78
C GLU A 303 -7.79 -9.32 2.26
N LEU A 304 -7.00 -8.26 2.46
CA LEU A 304 -5.62 -8.18 1.96
C LEU A 304 -4.70 -9.26 2.52
N PRO A 305 -4.72 -9.61 3.83
CA PRO A 305 -3.87 -10.68 4.37
C PRO A 305 -4.13 -12.02 3.69
N ASN A 306 -5.41 -12.40 3.51
CA ASN A 306 -5.79 -13.68 2.91
C ASN A 306 -5.25 -13.83 1.49
N VAL A 307 -5.33 -12.76 0.70
CA VAL A 307 -4.75 -12.72 -0.66
C VAL A 307 -3.23 -12.69 -0.59
N TYR A 308 -2.66 -11.84 0.25
CA TYR A 308 -1.22 -11.69 0.39
C TYR A 308 -0.56 -13.04 0.67
N VAL A 309 -1.07 -13.85 1.60
CA VAL A 309 -0.52 -15.19 1.91
C VAL A 309 -0.52 -16.11 0.69
N ALA A 310 -1.62 -16.13 -0.05
CA ALA A 310 -1.81 -16.98 -1.22
C ALA A 310 -0.98 -16.57 -2.46
N THR A 311 -0.41 -15.36 -2.48
CA THR A 311 0.36 -14.87 -3.63
C THR A 311 1.84 -15.26 -3.61
N ASN A 312 2.49 -15.18 -4.78
CA ASN A 312 3.91 -15.45 -4.94
C ASN A 312 4.82 -14.33 -4.36
N ALA A 313 6.12 -14.61 -4.20
CA ALA A 313 7.08 -13.68 -3.61
C ALA A 313 7.29 -12.37 -4.42
N HIS A 314 7.02 -12.39 -5.73
CA HIS A 314 7.10 -11.21 -6.59
C HIS A 314 5.93 -10.25 -6.28
N ILE A 315 4.71 -10.77 -6.33
CA ILE A 315 3.47 -10.02 -6.04
C ILE A 315 3.49 -9.47 -4.61
N LYS A 316 3.92 -10.27 -3.63
CA LYS A 316 4.11 -9.81 -2.24
C LYS A 316 4.96 -8.55 -2.14
N ARG A 317 6.11 -8.51 -2.85
CA ARG A 317 7.00 -7.34 -2.87
C ARG A 317 6.35 -6.11 -3.49
N VAL A 318 5.59 -6.29 -4.57
CA VAL A 318 4.87 -5.19 -5.24
C VAL A 318 3.75 -4.66 -4.35
N ILE A 319 2.95 -5.53 -3.73
CA ILE A 319 1.91 -5.14 -2.76
C ILE A 319 2.51 -4.28 -1.65
N LEU A 320 3.60 -4.72 -0.99
CA LEU A 320 4.24 -3.98 0.10
C LEU A 320 4.74 -2.58 -0.30
N ARG A 321 5.07 -2.39 -1.58
CA ARG A 321 5.48 -1.09 -2.15
C ARG A 321 4.26 -0.21 -2.39
N LEU A 322 3.22 -0.74 -3.03
CA LEU A 322 2.05 0.03 -3.47
C LEU A 322 1.10 0.43 -2.33
N ILE A 323 1.05 -0.35 -1.24
CA ILE A 323 0.21 0.00 -0.06
C ILE A 323 0.70 1.22 0.72
N GLN A 324 1.93 1.69 0.45
CA GLN A 324 2.53 2.79 1.22
C GLN A 324 1.74 4.10 1.11
N GLU A 325 1.41 4.52 -0.12
CA GLU A 325 0.71 5.78 -0.36
C GLU A 325 -0.72 5.76 0.22
N PRO A 326 -1.58 4.76 -0.06
CA PRO A 326 -2.95 4.74 0.47
C PRO A 326 -3.04 4.70 1.99
N ILE A 327 -2.14 3.96 2.65
CA ILE A 327 -2.20 3.78 4.11
C ILE A 327 -1.70 5.03 4.84
N GLN A 328 -0.78 5.79 4.25
CA GLN A 328 -0.25 7.01 4.85
C GLN A 328 -1.35 8.07 5.10
N ASP A 329 -2.39 8.08 4.28
CA ASP A 329 -3.52 9.01 4.39
C ASP A 329 -4.59 8.57 5.40
N ILE A 330 -4.56 7.31 5.85
CA ILE A 330 -5.53 6.76 6.81
C ILE A 330 -5.22 7.26 8.23
N ASP A 331 -6.27 7.62 8.98
CA ASP A 331 -6.13 7.89 10.41
C ASP A 331 -5.81 6.60 11.17
N MET A 332 -4.69 6.62 11.89
CA MET A 332 -4.21 5.54 12.74
C MET A 332 -5.16 5.22 13.91
N ASN A 333 -6.06 6.13 14.29
CA ASN A 333 -7.11 5.85 15.28
C ASN A 333 -8.33 5.12 14.72
N SER A 334 -8.35 4.84 13.41
CA SER A 334 -9.45 4.13 12.80
C SER A 334 -9.67 2.75 13.42
N MET A 335 -10.93 2.46 13.71
CA MET A 335 -11.36 1.17 14.24
C MET A 335 -10.98 0.02 13.30
N GLU A 336 -11.08 0.21 11.99
CA GLU A 336 -10.81 -0.86 11.02
C GLU A 336 -9.30 -1.15 10.93
N MET A 337 -8.44 -0.13 11.03
CA MET A 337 -6.98 -0.35 11.09
C MET A 337 -6.57 -1.08 12.37
N ILE A 338 -7.17 -0.74 13.51
CA ILE A 338 -6.89 -1.44 14.76
C ILE A 338 -7.36 -2.89 14.69
N LYS A 339 -8.57 -3.16 14.17
CA LYS A 339 -9.06 -4.53 13.95
C LYS A 339 -8.15 -5.31 13.00
N PHE A 340 -7.64 -4.67 11.95
CA PHE A 340 -6.69 -5.28 11.03
C PHE A 340 -5.40 -5.69 11.75
N VAL A 341 -4.85 -4.82 12.60
CA VAL A 341 -3.66 -5.16 13.40
C VAL A 341 -3.96 -6.30 14.40
N GLN A 342 -5.16 -6.36 14.98
CA GLN A 342 -5.53 -7.44 15.91
C GLN A 342 -5.71 -8.81 15.24
N ASN A 343 -6.38 -8.81 14.07
CA ASN A 343 -6.86 -10.05 13.43
C ASN A 343 -6.05 -10.46 12.19
N GLY A 344 -5.28 -9.54 11.61
CA GLY A 344 -4.53 -9.75 10.37
C GLY A 344 -3.26 -10.59 10.52
N PHE A 345 -2.89 -10.99 11.74
CA PHE A 345 -1.79 -11.93 12.01
C PHE A 345 -2.22 -13.37 11.70
N ILE A 346 -2.34 -13.66 10.41
CA ILE A 346 -2.42 -15.01 9.88
C ILE A 346 -1.02 -15.48 9.46
N ASP A 347 -0.81 -16.80 9.42
CA ASP A 347 0.49 -17.39 9.07
C ASP A 347 0.97 -16.89 7.69
N GLY A 348 2.13 -16.22 7.66
CA GLY A 348 2.73 -15.66 6.44
C GLY A 348 2.32 -14.21 6.11
N ALA A 349 1.42 -13.58 6.88
CA ALA A 349 1.05 -12.17 6.72
C ALA A 349 1.79 -11.21 7.69
N GLU A 350 2.69 -11.70 8.54
CA GLU A 350 3.30 -10.86 9.60
C GLU A 350 4.10 -9.69 9.02
N ILE A 351 4.75 -9.90 7.87
CA ILE A 351 5.50 -8.86 7.14
C ILE A 351 4.56 -7.75 6.66
N LEU A 352 3.37 -8.10 6.18
CA LEU A 352 2.37 -7.14 5.73
C LEU A 352 1.90 -6.29 6.91
N VAL A 353 1.48 -6.91 8.02
CA VAL A 353 0.99 -6.17 9.19
C VAL A 353 2.09 -5.28 9.78
N SER A 354 3.32 -5.79 9.87
CA SER A 354 4.49 -5.01 10.30
C SER A 354 4.74 -3.81 9.40
N ARG A 355 4.60 -3.98 8.08
CA ARG A 355 4.74 -2.88 7.10
C ARG A 355 3.65 -1.82 7.29
N VAL A 356 2.40 -2.21 7.50
CA VAL A 356 1.29 -1.27 7.76
C VAL A 356 1.55 -0.46 9.03
N ILE A 357 1.97 -1.10 10.12
CA ILE A 357 2.30 -0.41 11.39
C ILE A 357 3.47 0.57 11.17
N HIS A 358 4.50 0.15 10.43
CA HIS A 358 5.59 1.05 10.08
C HIS A 358 5.10 2.27 9.29
N ILE A 359 4.26 2.08 8.26
CA ILE A 359 3.73 3.20 7.44
C ILE A 359 2.92 4.18 8.31
N LEU A 360 2.01 3.66 9.15
CA LEU A 360 1.16 4.49 10.02
C LEU A 360 1.96 5.33 11.03
N THR A 361 3.12 4.84 11.44
CA THR A 361 3.95 5.47 12.47
C THR A 361 5.18 6.17 11.91
N ASP A 362 5.45 6.11 10.60
CA ASP A 362 6.70 6.58 10.00
C ASP A 362 6.93 8.08 10.25
N LYS A 363 5.91 8.89 9.92
CA LYS A 363 5.97 10.36 9.98
C LYS A 363 5.20 10.98 11.15
N ARG A 364 4.50 10.16 11.94
CA ARG A 364 3.58 10.62 12.99
C ARG A 364 3.75 9.79 14.26
N LYS A 365 3.52 10.42 15.42
CA LYS A 365 3.54 9.72 16.71
C LYS A 365 2.47 8.62 16.73
N PRO A 366 2.77 7.41 17.23
CA PRO A 366 1.80 6.33 17.36
C PRO A 366 0.69 6.67 18.37
N SER A 367 -0.54 6.25 18.09
CA SER A 367 -1.69 6.50 18.97
C SER A 367 -1.69 5.56 20.15
N ALA A 368 -2.24 6.01 21.29
CA ALA A 368 -2.32 5.17 22.49
C ALA A 368 -3.07 3.84 22.23
N LYS A 369 -4.10 3.87 21.38
CA LYS A 369 -4.86 2.67 20.97
C LYS A 369 -3.98 1.70 20.16
N LEU A 370 -3.22 2.20 19.19
CA LEU A 370 -2.31 1.36 18.41
C LEU A 370 -1.20 0.78 19.30
N VAL A 371 -0.60 1.61 20.16
CA VAL A 371 0.45 1.16 21.10
C VAL A 371 -0.06 0.05 22.01
N ALA A 372 -1.25 0.21 22.60
CA ALA A 372 -1.87 -0.82 23.44
C ALA A 372 -2.12 -2.11 22.67
N CYS A 373 -2.63 -2.01 21.44
CA CYS A 373 -2.85 -3.15 20.56
C CYS A 373 -1.56 -3.91 20.23
N VAL A 374 -0.50 -3.20 19.83
CA VAL A 374 0.80 -3.80 19.51
C VAL A 374 1.44 -4.44 20.75
N LYS A 375 1.31 -3.81 21.92
CA LYS A 375 1.76 -4.38 23.20
C LYS A 375 1.03 -5.67 23.54
N ASP A 376 -0.29 -5.70 23.39
CA ASP A 376 -1.10 -6.89 23.68
C ASP A 376 -0.72 -8.06 22.76
N LEU A 377 -0.43 -7.79 21.49
CA LEU A 377 0.03 -8.81 20.53
C LEU A 377 1.39 -9.42 20.93
N TYR A 378 2.33 -8.59 21.38
CA TYR A 378 3.66 -9.03 21.78
C TYR A 378 3.66 -9.73 23.15
N GLN A 379 3.07 -9.10 24.17
CA GLN A 379 3.19 -9.52 25.56
C GLN A 379 2.14 -10.57 25.96
N LYS A 380 0.87 -10.37 25.59
CA LYS A 380 -0.24 -11.22 26.05
C LYS A 380 -0.48 -12.39 25.11
N GLN A 381 -0.58 -12.10 23.81
CA GLN A 381 -0.95 -13.12 22.81
C GLN A 381 0.27 -13.92 22.32
N LYS A 382 1.50 -13.44 22.55
CA LYS A 382 2.76 -14.05 22.10
C LYS A 382 2.75 -14.47 20.61
N ARG A 383 1.95 -13.79 19.79
CA ARG A 383 1.87 -14.04 18.35
C ARG A 383 3.13 -13.57 17.62
N VAL A 384 3.86 -12.64 18.22
CA VAL A 384 5.12 -12.11 17.69
C VAL A 384 6.19 -12.24 18.77
N THR A 385 7.30 -12.87 18.43
CA THR A 385 8.46 -13.05 19.33
C THR A 385 9.59 -12.06 19.04
N ASP A 386 9.58 -11.44 17.86
CA ASP A 386 10.61 -10.51 17.43
C ASP A 386 10.38 -9.10 18.01
N VAL A 387 11.34 -8.64 18.82
CA VAL A 387 11.30 -7.30 19.44
C VAL A 387 11.31 -6.16 18.41
N ARG A 388 11.78 -6.41 17.17
CA ARG A 388 11.76 -5.43 16.08
C ARG A 388 10.35 -4.94 15.76
N PHE A 389 9.34 -5.75 16.04
CA PHE A 389 7.94 -5.40 15.89
C PHE A 389 7.51 -4.20 16.75
N LEU A 390 8.19 -3.96 17.86
CA LEU A 390 7.89 -2.85 18.76
C LEU A 390 8.53 -1.53 18.30
N ILE A 391 9.56 -1.58 17.45
CA ILE A 391 10.35 -0.41 17.02
C ILE A 391 9.47 0.71 16.46
N PRO A 392 8.50 0.44 15.55
CA PRO A 392 7.69 1.50 14.97
C PRO A 392 6.87 2.29 16.01
N VAL A 393 6.46 1.64 17.10
CA VAL A 393 5.60 2.23 18.14
C VAL A 393 6.37 2.72 19.39
N LEU A 394 7.71 2.62 19.41
CA LEU A 394 8.54 2.93 20.59
C LEU A 394 8.34 4.35 21.15
N SER A 395 8.10 5.34 20.29
CA SER A 395 7.91 6.73 20.72
C SER A 395 6.62 6.94 21.54
N GLY A 396 5.72 5.96 21.55
CA GLY A 396 4.52 5.93 22.39
C GLY A 396 4.69 5.19 23.72
N PHE A 397 5.88 4.67 24.03
CA PHE A 397 6.15 3.91 25.26
C PHE A 397 6.52 4.85 26.40
N THR A 398 6.27 4.41 27.64
CA THR A 398 6.76 5.10 28.83
C THR A 398 8.23 4.77 29.07
N LYS A 399 8.94 5.65 29.81
CA LYS A 399 10.34 5.43 30.22
C LYS A 399 10.56 4.05 30.86
N ARG A 400 9.64 3.60 31.73
CA ARG A 400 9.75 2.30 32.41
C ARG A 400 9.70 1.14 31.42
N GLU A 401 8.74 1.16 30.51
CA GLU A 401 8.58 0.12 29.50
C GLU A 401 9.76 0.06 28.52
N ILE A 402 10.32 1.22 28.15
CA ILE A 402 11.54 1.28 27.33
C ILE A 402 12.71 0.58 28.04
N ILE A 403 12.92 0.87 29.32
CA ILE A 403 14.01 0.28 30.12
C ILE A 403 13.85 -1.24 30.23
N GLU A 404 12.62 -1.75 30.36
CA GLU A 404 12.35 -3.19 30.41
C GLU A 404 12.71 -3.92 29.12
N ILE A 405 12.48 -3.31 27.96
CA ILE A 405 12.67 -3.91 26.62
C ILE A 405 14.08 -3.64 26.08
N LEU A 406 14.78 -2.62 26.60
CA LEU A 406 16.12 -2.22 26.20
C LEU A 406 17.14 -3.37 26.09
N PRO A 407 17.22 -4.34 27.02
CA PRO A 407 18.16 -5.46 26.92
C PRO A 407 17.95 -6.35 25.69
N GLN A 408 16.72 -6.40 25.16
CA GLN A 408 16.39 -7.15 23.93
C GLN A 408 16.73 -6.32 22.68
N LEU A 409 16.48 -5.00 22.72
CA LEU A 409 16.78 -4.09 21.60
C LEU A 409 18.28 -3.99 21.31
N ILE A 410 19.13 -3.93 22.35
CA ILE A 410 20.59 -3.78 22.15
C ILE A 410 21.28 -5.05 21.63
N LYS A 411 20.57 -6.19 21.59
CA LYS A 411 21.07 -7.44 20.97
C LYS A 411 20.91 -7.44 19.45
N LEU A 412 20.20 -6.47 18.89
CA LEU A 412 19.98 -6.35 17.46
C LEU A 412 21.24 -5.85 16.73
N ASN A 413 21.17 -5.79 15.40
CA ASN A 413 22.26 -5.27 14.58
C ASN A 413 22.51 -3.78 14.86
N PRO A 414 23.77 -3.30 14.78
CA PRO A 414 24.13 -1.91 15.07
C PRO A 414 23.30 -0.86 14.33
N ASN A 415 22.98 -1.09 13.05
CA ASN A 415 22.14 -0.19 12.25
C ASN A 415 20.72 -0.07 12.82
N VAL A 416 20.15 -1.19 13.29
CA VAL A 416 18.83 -1.21 13.92
C VAL A 416 18.88 -0.53 15.29
N ILE A 417 19.98 -0.67 16.04
CA ILE A 417 20.16 0.05 17.31
C ILE A 417 20.18 1.57 17.08
N LYS A 418 20.88 2.05 16.05
CA LYS A 418 20.88 3.47 15.69
C LYS A 418 19.47 3.96 15.32
N GLU A 419 18.73 3.16 14.56
CA GLU A 419 17.33 3.45 14.23
C GLU A 419 16.46 3.53 15.50
N VAL A 420 16.61 2.57 16.43
CA VAL A 420 15.92 2.54 17.73
C VAL A 420 16.22 3.81 18.52
N PHE A 421 17.48 4.22 18.61
CA PHE A 421 17.88 5.44 19.30
C PHE A 421 17.27 6.68 18.65
N ASN A 422 17.34 6.79 17.33
CA ASN A 422 16.68 7.87 16.60
C ASN A 422 15.17 7.91 16.88
N ARG A 423 14.50 6.76 16.87
CA ARG A 423 13.06 6.66 17.18
C ARG A 423 12.72 7.06 18.62
N MET A 424 13.63 6.84 19.57
CA MET A 424 13.47 7.23 20.98
C MET A 424 13.70 8.71 21.21
N PHE A 425 14.53 9.37 20.41
CA PHE A 425 14.94 10.76 20.62
C PHE A 425 14.29 11.76 19.67
N VAL A 426 13.84 11.34 18.48
CA VAL A 426 13.23 12.22 17.49
C VAL A 426 11.85 12.65 17.96
N SER A 427 11.76 13.91 18.38
CA SER A 427 10.50 14.64 18.49
C SER A 427 10.16 15.25 17.13
N HIS A 428 9.12 14.73 16.47
CA HIS A 428 8.58 15.33 15.24
C HIS A 428 7.82 16.65 15.50
N ASP A 429 7.63 17.03 16.77
CA ASP A 429 6.86 18.20 17.19
C ASP A 429 7.65 18.98 18.27
N PRO A 430 7.86 20.30 18.10
CA PRO A 430 8.55 21.15 19.09
C PRO A 430 7.91 21.16 20.49
N SER A 431 6.61 20.84 20.58
CA SER A 431 5.88 20.78 21.85
C SER A 431 6.11 19.48 22.64
N TYR A 432 6.82 18.51 22.05
CA TYR A 432 6.87 17.14 22.56
C TYR A 432 8.23 16.79 23.19
N GLN A 433 8.18 16.24 24.42
CA GLN A 433 9.32 15.66 25.10
C GLN A 433 9.49 14.20 24.70
N SER A 434 10.69 13.83 24.24
CA SER A 434 11.09 12.44 23.95
C SER A 434 10.79 11.53 25.15
N PRO A 435 10.33 10.28 24.92
CA PRO A 435 9.97 9.35 26.01
C PRO A 435 11.13 9.02 26.96
N ILE A 436 12.38 9.16 26.50
CA ILE A 436 13.59 8.99 27.30
C ILE A 436 14.63 10.02 26.87
N SER A 437 15.33 10.64 27.83
CA SER A 437 16.44 11.55 27.53
C SER A 437 17.72 10.76 27.18
N PRO A 438 18.68 11.34 26.43
CA PRO A 438 19.98 10.71 26.19
C PRO A 438 20.71 10.32 27.48
N ALA A 439 20.63 11.18 28.51
CA ALA A 439 21.21 10.88 29.82
C ALA A 439 20.55 9.66 30.48
N ASP A 440 19.22 9.60 30.46
CA ASP A 440 18.46 8.47 31.01
C ASP A 440 18.75 7.16 30.27
N LEU A 441 18.89 7.19 28.94
CA LEU A 441 19.24 6.00 28.17
C LEU A 441 20.61 5.47 28.59
N MET A 442 21.60 6.35 28.70
CA MET A 442 22.95 5.96 29.11
C MET A 442 22.95 5.39 30.54
N ILE A 443 22.19 5.99 31.46
CA ILE A 443 22.03 5.46 32.81
C ILE A 443 21.35 4.09 32.78
N ALA A 444 20.30 3.93 31.98
CA ALA A 444 19.61 2.66 31.82
C ALA A 444 20.53 1.56 31.28
N LEU A 445 21.38 1.85 30.29
CA LEU A 445 22.37 0.91 29.75
C LEU A 445 23.35 0.42 30.82
N HIS A 446 23.80 1.30 31.72
CA HIS A 446 24.70 0.93 32.82
C HIS A 446 24.03 0.09 33.91
N ASN A 447 22.71 0.19 34.02
CA ASN A 447 21.89 -0.51 35.02
C ASN A 447 21.26 -1.81 34.49
N ILE A 448 21.57 -2.21 33.25
CA ILE A 448 21.13 -3.52 32.73
C ILE A 448 21.79 -4.63 33.53
N ASP A 449 20.95 -5.52 34.06
CA ASP A 449 21.40 -6.72 34.76
C ASP A 449 22.26 -7.61 33.82
N PRO A 450 23.52 -7.93 34.21
CA PRO A 450 24.39 -8.82 33.45
C PRO A 450 23.79 -10.20 33.16
N SER A 451 22.78 -10.65 33.92
CA SER A 451 22.06 -11.90 33.66
C SER A 451 21.18 -11.84 32.40
N LYS A 452 20.65 -10.64 32.06
CA LYS A 452 19.74 -10.43 30.94
C LYS A 452 20.48 -10.15 29.63
N CYS A 453 21.63 -9.49 29.71
CA CYS A 453 22.44 -9.12 28.56
C CYS A 453 23.93 -9.15 28.91
N ASP A 454 24.75 -9.70 28.00
CA ASP A 454 26.17 -9.79 28.22
C ASP A 454 26.85 -8.41 28.17
N LEU A 455 27.90 -8.25 28.98
CA LEU A 455 28.62 -6.98 29.09
C LEU A 455 29.22 -6.51 27.75
N ARG A 456 29.54 -7.40 26.81
CA ARG A 456 30.12 -7.00 25.51
C ARG A 456 29.06 -6.29 24.66
N THR A 457 27.83 -6.79 24.64
CA THR A 457 26.69 -6.17 23.95
C THR A 457 26.38 -4.80 24.55
N ILE A 458 26.35 -4.68 25.89
CA ILE A 458 26.14 -3.39 26.57
C ILE A 458 27.25 -2.39 26.20
N ILE A 459 28.52 -2.83 26.19
CA ILE A 459 29.66 -1.98 25.79
C ILE A 459 29.51 -1.50 24.35
N LYS A 460 29.05 -2.35 23.42
CA LYS A 460 28.78 -1.96 22.03
C LYS A 460 27.69 -0.89 21.94
N ALA A 461 26.59 -1.06 22.69
CA ALA A 461 25.51 -0.07 22.72
C ALA A 461 25.98 1.28 23.28
N ILE A 462 26.75 1.27 24.37
CA ILE A 462 27.37 2.49 24.93
C ILE A 462 28.29 3.14 23.88
N HIS A 463 29.07 2.36 23.15
CA HIS A 463 29.94 2.88 22.10
C HIS A 463 29.16 3.58 20.98
N LEU A 464 28.03 3.01 20.53
CA LEU A 464 27.14 3.66 19.55
C LEU A 464 26.63 5.01 20.05
N CYS A 465 26.34 5.16 21.35
CA CYS A 465 25.99 6.46 21.93
C CYS A 465 27.16 7.47 21.85
N PHE A 466 28.41 7.04 21.99
CA PHE A 466 29.59 7.92 21.81
C PHE A 466 29.79 8.35 20.34
N GLU A 467 29.33 7.56 19.37
CA GLU A 467 29.39 7.92 17.94
C GLU A 467 28.39 9.05 17.60
N GLU A 468 27.24 9.12 18.27
CA GLU A 468 26.17 10.09 18.03
C GLU A 468 26.40 11.43 18.78
N LYS A 469 27.45 12.16 18.37
CA LYS A 469 27.90 13.41 19.04
C LYS A 469 26.87 14.54 19.09
N SER A 470 25.89 14.54 18.18
CA SER A 470 24.81 15.53 18.16
C SER A 470 23.86 15.39 19.35
N LEU A 471 23.65 14.17 19.83
CA LEU A 471 22.74 13.86 20.94
C LEU A 471 23.50 13.70 22.27
N PHE A 472 24.67 13.06 22.23
CA PHE A 472 25.47 12.76 23.43
C PHE A 472 26.63 13.75 23.58
N THR A 473 26.29 14.97 24.02
CA THR A 473 27.24 16.05 24.25
C THR A 473 28.01 15.88 25.57
N ALA A 474 29.07 16.69 25.77
CA ALA A 474 29.82 16.66 27.02
C ALA A 474 28.96 16.98 28.26
N GLU A 475 27.92 17.81 28.11
CA GLU A 475 26.98 18.14 29.21
C GLU A 475 26.13 16.93 29.60
N VAL A 476 25.61 16.20 28.61
CA VAL A 476 24.88 14.94 28.82
C VAL A 476 25.76 13.95 29.56
N PHE A 477 27.01 13.75 29.12
CA PHE A 477 27.93 12.83 29.80
C PHE A 477 28.30 13.29 31.21
N ALA A 478 28.41 14.60 31.47
CA ALA A 478 28.65 15.10 32.82
C ALA A 478 27.49 14.73 33.77
N ILE A 479 26.24 14.91 33.34
CA ILE A 479 25.04 14.49 34.08
C ILE A 479 25.04 12.97 34.31
N VAL A 480 25.33 12.18 33.27
CA VAL A 480 25.39 10.72 33.37
C VAL A 480 26.43 10.27 34.40
N MET A 481 27.67 10.77 34.32
CA MET A 481 28.73 10.38 35.25
C MET A 481 28.41 10.80 36.69
N GLN A 482 27.79 11.97 36.87
CA GLN A 482 27.31 12.44 38.16
C GLN A 482 26.25 11.48 38.73
N MET A 483 25.21 11.16 37.96
CA MET A 483 24.13 10.27 38.39
C MET A 483 24.61 8.84 38.66
N LEU A 484 25.49 8.30 37.82
CA LEU A 484 26.03 6.94 38.01
C LEU A 484 26.94 6.85 39.25
N SER A 485 27.71 7.90 39.56
CA SER A 485 28.56 7.91 40.76
C SER A 485 27.78 8.09 42.06
N GLU A 486 26.53 8.56 42.01
CA GLU A 486 25.62 8.62 43.15
C GLU A 486 24.99 7.26 43.50
N GLN A 487 24.95 6.31 42.57
CA GLN A 487 24.32 5.00 42.78
C GLN A 487 25.09 4.13 43.79
N ASN A 488 24.36 3.21 44.43
CA ASN A 488 24.90 2.19 45.32
C ASN A 488 24.11 0.88 45.15
N PRO A 489 24.72 -0.23 44.70
CA PRO A 489 26.12 -0.38 44.28
C PRO A 489 26.46 0.45 43.03
N LEU A 490 27.76 0.68 42.80
CA LEU A 490 28.23 1.41 41.62
C LEU A 490 28.13 0.52 40.37
N PRO A 491 27.69 1.07 39.22
CA PRO A 491 27.64 0.32 37.97
C PRO A 491 29.03 -0.14 37.53
N THR A 492 29.14 -1.40 37.12
CA THR A 492 30.42 -2.02 36.74
C THR A 492 31.12 -1.29 35.58
N LEU A 493 30.35 -0.70 34.65
CA LEU A 493 30.87 -0.01 33.48
C LEU A 493 31.15 1.48 33.70
N LEU A 494 30.86 2.04 34.89
CA LEU A 494 31.01 3.47 35.20
C LEU A 494 32.38 4.01 34.80
N MET A 495 33.45 3.38 35.31
CA MET A 495 34.81 3.88 35.06
C MET A 495 35.24 3.75 33.60
N ARG A 496 34.71 2.76 32.88
CA ARG A 496 34.95 2.65 31.43
C ARG A 496 34.37 3.87 30.72
N THR A 497 33.14 4.24 31.06
CA THR A 497 32.46 5.42 30.50
C THR A 497 33.16 6.71 30.90
N VAL A 498 33.60 6.86 32.16
CA VAL A 498 34.40 8.02 32.59
C VAL A 498 35.67 8.16 31.74
N ILE A 499 36.46 7.09 31.61
CA ILE A 499 37.70 7.09 30.83
C ILE A 499 37.44 7.41 29.35
N GLN A 500 36.40 6.82 28.76
CA GLN A 500 36.02 7.08 27.37
C GLN A 500 35.57 8.53 27.17
N THR A 501 34.77 9.08 28.09
CA THR A 501 34.33 10.48 28.07
C THR A 501 35.50 11.44 28.12
N LEU A 502 36.50 11.21 28.98
CA LEU A 502 37.68 12.07 29.04
C LEU A 502 38.52 12.04 27.76
N GLY A 503 38.55 10.90 27.07
CA GLY A 503 39.21 10.80 25.76
C GLY A 503 38.50 11.61 24.66
N HIS A 504 37.17 11.70 24.70
CA HIS A 504 36.38 12.47 23.71
C HIS A 504 36.22 13.95 24.09
N TYR A 505 36.15 14.24 25.40
CA TYR A 505 35.85 15.56 25.94
C TYR A 505 36.86 15.94 27.06
N PRO A 506 38.12 16.28 26.73
CA PRO A 506 39.16 16.62 27.70
C PRO A 506 38.80 17.80 28.64
N ARG A 507 37.89 18.68 28.21
CA ARG A 507 37.39 19.79 29.05
C ARG A 507 36.75 19.34 30.36
N LEU A 508 36.30 18.08 30.45
CA LEU A 508 35.67 17.51 31.64
C LEU A 508 36.67 16.96 32.66
N ILE A 509 37.99 16.98 32.41
CA ILE A 509 38.94 16.36 33.33
C ILE A 509 38.87 16.99 34.72
N SER A 510 38.87 18.32 34.83
CA SER A 510 38.75 19.02 36.13
C SER A 510 37.46 18.64 36.88
N PHE A 511 36.33 18.58 36.17
CA PHE A 511 35.05 18.12 36.74
C PHE A 511 35.13 16.68 37.26
N VAL A 512 35.72 15.77 36.47
CA VAL A 512 35.85 14.36 36.87
C VAL A 512 36.78 14.20 38.07
N MET A 513 37.92 14.90 38.09
CA MET A 513 38.86 14.85 39.22
C MET A 513 38.21 15.34 40.51
N ASN A 514 37.55 16.51 40.47
CA ASN A 514 37.04 17.18 41.66
C ASN A 514 35.71 16.62 42.16
N ASN A 515 34.79 16.23 41.27
CA ASN A 515 33.45 15.81 41.69
C ASN A 515 33.29 14.29 41.67
N ILE A 516 33.74 13.63 40.61
CA ILE A 516 33.48 12.21 40.41
C ILE A 516 34.46 11.37 41.22
N LEU A 517 35.78 11.52 40.99
CA LEU A 517 36.78 10.69 41.66
C LEU A 517 36.84 10.92 43.17
N GLN A 518 36.78 12.17 43.65
CA GLN A 518 36.72 12.45 45.09
C GLN A 518 35.54 11.74 45.75
N ARG A 519 34.36 11.75 45.10
CA ARG A 519 33.18 11.05 45.62
C ARG A 519 33.32 9.53 45.60
N LEU A 520 34.01 8.98 44.60
CA LEU A 520 34.33 7.56 44.54
C LEU A 520 35.24 7.13 45.70
N ILE A 521 36.17 8.00 46.15
CA ILE A 521 36.98 7.73 47.35
C ILE A 521 36.09 7.62 48.59
N LEU A 522 35.14 8.56 48.78
CA LEU A 522 34.19 8.52 49.90
C LEU A 522 33.34 7.23 49.90
N LYS A 523 33.03 6.69 48.72
CA LYS A 523 32.30 5.42 48.55
C LYS A 523 33.17 4.16 48.64
N GLN A 524 34.47 4.30 48.95
CA GLN A 524 35.40 3.18 49.10
C GLN A 524 35.43 2.26 47.86
N VAL A 525 35.64 2.84 46.67
CA VAL A 525 35.64 2.10 45.40
C VAL A 525 36.57 0.88 45.34
N TRP A 526 37.60 0.82 46.19
CA TRP A 526 38.50 -0.33 46.33
C TRP A 526 37.80 -1.62 46.73
N ASN A 527 36.60 -1.56 47.32
CA ASN A 527 35.80 -2.76 47.63
C ASN A 527 35.20 -3.41 46.37
N GLN A 528 35.20 -2.72 45.22
CA GLN A 528 34.70 -3.22 43.95
C GLN A 528 35.83 -3.31 42.92
N LYS A 529 36.44 -4.50 42.81
CA LYS A 529 37.65 -4.74 41.99
C LYS A 529 37.63 -4.09 40.60
N LYS A 530 36.55 -4.28 39.81
CA LYS A 530 36.44 -3.74 38.44
C LYS A 530 36.38 -2.20 38.41
N VAL A 531 35.69 -1.59 39.35
CA VAL A 531 35.58 -0.13 39.47
C VAL A 531 36.92 0.44 39.95
N TRP A 532 37.58 -0.24 40.90
CA TRP A 532 38.91 0.14 41.39
C TRP A 532 39.99 0.12 40.30
N GLU A 533 40.06 -0.96 39.51
CA GLU A 533 40.97 -1.03 38.36
C GLU A 533 40.73 0.11 37.37
N GLY A 534 39.45 0.47 37.15
CA GLY A 534 39.07 1.62 36.33
C GLY A 534 39.49 2.96 36.96
N PHE A 535 39.35 3.11 38.28
CA PHE A 535 39.80 4.31 39.01
C PHE A 535 41.30 4.54 38.83
N ILE A 536 42.12 3.50 39.03
CA ILE A 536 43.58 3.57 38.84
C ILE A 536 43.92 3.98 37.40
N LYS A 537 43.30 3.33 36.40
CA LYS A 537 43.52 3.65 34.98
C LYS A 537 43.11 5.07 34.62
N CYS A 538 42.04 5.58 35.23
CA CYS A 538 41.62 6.96 35.06
C CYS A 538 42.69 7.92 35.59
N CYS A 539 43.15 7.71 36.82
CA CYS A 539 44.21 8.52 37.42
C CYS A 539 45.49 8.49 36.60
N GLN A 540 45.91 7.33 36.09
CA GLN A 540 47.10 7.20 35.24
C GLN A 540 47.00 8.04 33.96
N ARG A 541 45.84 8.01 33.28
CA ARG A 541 45.64 8.70 31.99
C ARG A 541 45.53 10.21 32.11
N THR A 542 45.22 10.72 33.30
CA THR A 542 45.00 12.14 33.54
C THR A 542 46.12 12.77 34.35
N LEU A 543 47.27 12.11 34.48
CA LEU A 543 48.47 12.71 35.07
C LEU A 543 48.86 13.98 34.28
N PRO A 544 49.28 15.06 34.95
CA PRO A 544 49.50 15.21 36.40
C PRO A 544 48.24 15.61 37.21
N GLN A 545 47.10 15.84 36.56
CA GLN A 545 45.89 16.43 37.18
C GLN A 545 45.23 15.54 38.23
N SER A 546 45.55 14.24 38.25
CA SER A 546 45.08 13.26 39.24
C SER A 546 45.89 13.23 40.54
N PHE A 547 47.06 13.89 40.63
CA PHE A 547 47.88 13.86 41.85
C PHE A 547 47.13 14.33 43.11
N PRO A 548 46.34 15.42 43.10
CA PRO A 548 45.58 15.83 44.28
C PRO A 548 44.56 14.78 44.73
N VAL A 549 43.99 14.01 43.79
CA VAL A 549 43.04 12.93 44.10
C VAL A 549 43.76 11.72 44.70
N LEU A 550 44.95 11.37 44.20
CA LEU A 550 45.76 10.27 44.73
C LEU A 550 46.20 10.53 46.18
N LEU A 551 46.51 11.79 46.53
CA LEU A 551 46.87 12.20 47.88
C LEU A 551 45.71 12.12 48.89
N GLN A 552 44.46 11.97 48.43
CA GLN A 552 43.29 11.77 49.30
C GLN A 552 43.00 10.30 49.63
N LEU A 553 43.71 9.36 48.99
CA LEU A 553 43.53 7.92 49.25
C LEU A 553 44.12 7.53 50.61
N PRO A 554 43.56 6.51 51.28
CA PRO A 554 44.21 5.95 52.45
C PRO A 554 45.51 5.21 52.07
N PRO A 555 46.47 5.06 53.01
CA PRO A 555 47.82 4.57 52.70
C PRO A 555 47.88 3.20 52.01
N ILE A 556 47.05 2.25 52.45
CA ILE A 556 46.98 0.88 51.90
C ILE A 556 46.52 0.91 50.44
N GLN A 557 45.56 1.78 50.13
CA GLN A 557 45.00 1.92 48.79
C GLN A 557 46.00 2.59 47.87
N LEU A 558 46.73 3.62 48.34
CA LEU A 558 47.80 4.26 47.58
C LEU A 558 48.93 3.26 47.26
N GLN A 559 49.29 2.39 48.21
CA GLN A 559 50.23 1.30 47.97
C GLN A 559 49.74 0.35 46.86
N SER A 560 48.44 0.02 46.85
CA SER A 560 47.84 -0.82 45.78
C SER A 560 47.87 -0.13 44.40
N VAL A 561 47.79 1.22 44.36
CA VAL A 561 47.97 1.99 43.12
C VAL A 561 49.39 1.80 42.59
N PHE A 562 50.41 1.91 43.44
CA PHE A 562 51.81 1.71 43.03
C PHE A 562 52.11 0.28 42.59
N GLN A 563 51.49 -0.72 43.23
CA GLN A 563 51.60 -2.11 42.78
C GLN A 563 51.00 -2.33 41.39
N THR A 564 49.90 -1.62 41.07
CA THR A 564 49.22 -1.76 39.77
C THR A 564 49.88 -0.92 38.68
N CYS A 565 50.38 0.27 39.04
CA CYS A 565 51.01 1.24 38.13
C CYS A 565 52.25 1.87 38.80
N PRO A 566 53.42 1.21 38.73
CA PRO A 566 54.64 1.68 39.39
C PRO A 566 55.12 3.07 38.94
N GLU A 567 54.87 3.43 37.69
CA GLU A 567 55.26 4.70 37.05
C GLU A 567 54.64 5.95 37.71
N ILE A 568 53.52 5.79 38.42
CA ILE A 568 52.85 6.90 39.11
C ILE A 568 53.69 7.40 40.28
N ARG A 569 54.43 6.51 40.95
CA ARG A 569 55.22 6.81 42.13
C ARG A 569 56.32 7.86 41.91
N PRO A 570 57.26 7.70 40.96
CA PRO A 570 58.30 8.71 40.70
C PRO A 570 57.69 10.04 40.25
N SER A 571 56.60 10.00 39.49
CA SER A 571 55.89 11.19 39.01
C SER A 571 55.25 11.97 40.16
N LEU A 572 54.67 11.26 41.15
CA LEU A 572 54.11 11.86 42.35
C LEU A 572 55.19 12.46 43.26
N ILE A 573 56.35 11.79 43.37
CA ILE A 573 57.50 12.34 44.13
C ILE A 573 57.99 13.65 43.51
N ASN A 574 58.15 13.70 42.19
CA ASN A 574 58.55 14.93 41.50
C ASN A 574 57.51 16.05 41.70
N TYR A 575 56.22 15.72 41.67
CA TYR A 575 55.17 16.68 41.99
C TYR A 575 55.28 17.23 43.43
N LEU A 576 55.52 16.37 44.43
CA LEU A 576 55.73 16.81 45.82
C LEU A 576 56.96 17.71 45.99
N GLN A 577 58.05 17.44 45.26
CA GLN A 577 59.25 18.28 45.27
C GLN A 577 59.00 19.68 44.70
N GLN A 578 57.99 19.83 43.84
CA GLN A 578 57.58 21.12 43.27
C GLN A 578 56.56 21.87 44.15
N MET A 579 56.02 21.25 45.20
CA MET A 579 55.05 21.87 46.10
C MET A 579 55.72 22.72 47.20
N ASN A 580 55.03 23.78 47.63
CA ASN A 580 55.53 24.63 48.72
C ASN A 580 55.53 23.88 50.07
N GLN A 581 56.47 24.21 50.96
CA GLN A 581 56.61 23.56 52.29
C GLN A 581 55.30 23.54 53.10
N GLN A 582 54.47 24.58 53.01
CA GLN A 582 53.16 24.65 53.67
C GLN A 582 52.13 23.66 53.12
N GLN A 583 52.21 23.32 51.83
CA GLN A 583 51.29 22.36 51.21
C GLN A 583 51.72 20.92 51.50
N VAL A 584 53.03 20.67 51.59
CA VAL A 584 53.58 19.36 51.98
C VAL A 584 53.24 19.04 53.43
N SER A 585 53.22 20.03 54.34
CA SER A 585 52.84 19.83 55.75
C SER A 585 51.37 19.45 55.97
N LEU A 586 50.49 19.64 54.98
CA LEU A 586 49.08 19.26 55.05
C LEU A 586 48.85 17.78 54.72
N ILE A 587 49.87 17.08 54.21
CA ILE A 587 49.77 15.67 53.84
C ILE A 587 50.06 14.80 55.07
N PRO A 588 49.18 13.83 55.41
CA PRO A 588 49.42 12.91 56.52
C PRO A 588 50.78 12.19 56.41
N GLN A 589 51.51 12.11 57.52
CA GLN A 589 52.86 11.53 57.57
C GLN A 589 52.89 10.06 57.14
N SER A 590 51.84 9.29 57.47
CA SER A 590 51.66 7.91 57.03
C SER A 590 51.52 7.75 55.50
N LEU A 591 51.07 8.78 54.79
CA LEU A 591 51.06 8.79 53.31
C LEU A 591 52.43 9.14 52.75
N LEU A 592 53.14 10.09 53.37
CA LEU A 592 54.51 10.43 52.98
C LEU A 592 55.45 9.23 53.11
N ASP A 593 55.30 8.45 54.17
CA ASP A 593 56.06 7.21 54.38
C ASP A 593 55.81 6.20 53.25
N VAL A 594 54.56 6.02 52.82
CA VAL A 594 54.21 5.13 51.69
C VAL A 594 54.72 5.66 50.35
N ILE A 595 54.83 6.98 50.17
CA ILE A 595 55.31 7.57 48.91
C ILE A 595 56.84 7.51 48.84
N LEU A 596 57.54 7.79 49.94
CA LEU A 596 59.00 7.94 50.01
C LEU A 596 59.76 6.65 50.42
N SER A 597 59.07 5.63 50.94
CA SER A 597 59.68 4.34 51.31
C SER A 597 60.39 3.67 50.13
N SER A 598 61.69 3.42 50.23
CA SER A 598 62.42 2.67 49.20
C SER A 598 61.81 1.27 48.99
N GLU A 599 61.89 0.72 47.78
CA GLU A 599 61.34 -0.59 47.41
C GLU A 599 61.79 -1.78 48.31
N TYR A 600 62.75 -1.55 49.21
CA TYR A 600 63.34 -2.54 50.10
C TYR A 600 62.56 -2.86 51.39
N ASP A 601 61.63 -2.03 51.86
CA ASP A 601 60.94 -2.26 53.16
C ASP A 601 59.65 -3.11 53.07
N MET A 602 59.30 -3.56 51.86
CA MET A 602 58.00 -4.19 51.59
C MET A 602 57.95 -5.70 51.91
N ASN A 603 59.11 -6.35 52.07
CA ASN A 603 59.18 -7.79 52.39
C ASN A 603 59.30 -8.08 53.90
N THR A 604 59.56 -7.08 54.74
CA THR A 604 59.81 -7.27 56.19
C THR A 604 58.55 -7.14 57.04
N ASN A 605 57.56 -6.36 56.61
CA ASN A 605 56.34 -6.13 57.41
C ASN A 605 55.26 -7.23 57.32
N GLN A 606 55.46 -8.28 56.51
CA GLN A 606 54.64 -9.50 56.57
C GLN A 606 55.17 -10.55 57.57
N MET A 607 56.38 -10.37 58.13
CA MET A 607 56.98 -11.36 59.05
C MET A 607 56.90 -11.00 60.55
N ILE A 608 56.38 -9.83 60.93
CA ILE A 608 56.43 -9.37 62.35
C ILE A 608 55.13 -9.65 63.13
N ASN A 609 54.05 -10.14 62.50
CA ASN A 609 52.78 -10.45 63.18
C ASN A 609 52.53 -11.95 63.44
N SER A 610 53.56 -12.77 63.55
CA SER A 610 53.40 -14.20 63.86
C SER A 610 54.36 -14.72 64.92
N ASP A 611 54.60 -13.97 66.00
CA ASP A 611 55.23 -14.53 67.20
C ASP A 611 54.40 -14.22 68.45
N GLY A 612 53.48 -15.15 68.73
CA GLY A 612 52.51 -15.09 69.81
C GLY A 612 51.72 -16.38 69.85
N GLY A 613 52.37 -17.51 70.16
CA GLY A 613 51.68 -18.80 70.17
C GLY A 613 52.54 -20.03 70.46
N HIS A 614 53.48 -19.96 71.40
CA HIS A 614 54.05 -21.18 71.99
C HIS A 614 53.03 -21.83 72.94
N HIS A 615 52.11 -22.65 72.41
CA HIS A 615 51.51 -23.80 73.10
C HIS A 615 50.56 -24.58 72.17
N ARG A 616 51.09 -25.59 71.47
CA ARG A 616 50.48 -26.91 71.19
C ARG A 616 51.14 -27.56 69.98
N SER A 617 52.35 -28.07 70.18
CA SER A 617 52.87 -29.18 69.40
C SER A 617 52.58 -30.46 70.18
N GLN A 618 51.49 -31.15 69.83
CA GLN A 618 51.32 -32.61 69.91
C GLN A 618 49.87 -32.94 69.50
N GLN A 619 49.72 -34.02 68.71
CA GLN A 619 48.49 -34.51 68.06
C GLN A 619 48.14 -33.90 66.70
N ARG A 620 48.89 -34.30 65.67
CA ARG A 620 48.36 -34.63 64.32
C ARG A 620 49.47 -35.30 63.47
N GLN A 621 50.01 -36.38 64.01
CA GLN A 621 50.60 -37.47 63.23
C GLN A 621 49.98 -38.76 63.75
N GLN A 622 48.73 -38.97 63.36
CA GLN A 622 48.01 -40.23 63.40
C GLN A 622 46.67 -39.99 62.69
N GLN A 623 46.25 -40.94 61.87
CA GLN A 623 45.06 -40.92 61.00
C GLN A 623 45.24 -40.26 59.63
N GLN A 624 46.35 -40.64 58.99
CA GLN A 624 46.33 -40.98 57.57
C GLN A 624 46.01 -42.49 57.47
N GLN A 625 44.76 -42.85 57.79
CA GLN A 625 44.18 -44.19 57.64
C GLN A 625 42.69 -44.12 58.03
N SER A 626 41.85 -43.79 57.05
CA SER A 626 40.44 -44.18 56.90
C SER A 626 39.83 -43.26 55.85
N ILE A 627 38.85 -43.76 55.10
CA ILE A 627 38.23 -43.17 53.89
C ILE A 627 38.95 -43.58 52.57
N THR A 628 39.29 -44.86 52.49
CA THR A 628 39.10 -45.67 51.28
C THR A 628 38.14 -46.78 51.67
N GLU A 629 36.83 -46.51 51.54
CA GLU A 629 35.75 -47.50 51.48
C GLU A 629 34.44 -46.74 51.28
N SER A 630 33.87 -46.84 50.07
CA SER A 630 32.44 -46.65 49.71
C SER A 630 32.24 -46.12 48.27
N ILE A 631 32.94 -46.66 47.28
CA ILE A 631 32.44 -46.67 45.89
C ILE A 631 32.85 -48.00 45.24
N THR A 632 32.11 -49.04 45.57
CA THR A 632 31.92 -50.23 44.72
C THR A 632 30.41 -50.39 44.59
N ASP A 633 29.87 -50.12 43.41
CA ASP A 633 29.12 -51.15 42.69
C ASP A 633 28.56 -50.59 41.38
N ASN A 634 28.66 -51.45 40.38
CA ASN A 634 27.92 -51.50 39.12
C ASN A 634 28.45 -50.70 37.93
N VAL A 635 29.37 -51.34 37.21
CA VAL A 635 29.14 -51.67 35.80
C VAL A 635 29.49 -53.15 35.59
N ASP A 636 28.50 -53.99 35.31
CA ASP A 636 28.64 -55.06 34.32
C ASP A 636 27.27 -55.63 33.89
N SER A 637 27.19 -55.95 32.60
CA SER A 637 26.15 -56.68 31.84
C SER A 637 25.02 -55.91 31.14
N SER A 638 25.10 -55.96 29.80
CA SER A 638 24.10 -55.74 28.73
C SER A 638 23.98 -54.35 28.10
#